data_AF-A0A7W6S190-F1
#
_entry.id   AF-A0A7W6S190-F1
#
_cell.length_a   1.000
_cell.length_b   1.000
_cell.length_c   1.000
_cell.angle_alpha   90.00
_cell.angle_beta   90.00
_cell.angle_gamma   90.00
#
_symmetry.space_group_name_H-M   'P 1'
#
loop_
_entity.id
_entity.type
_entity.pdbx_description
1 polymer ?
#
loop_
_entity_poly.entity_id
_entity_poly.type
_entity_poly.pdbx_seq_one_letter_code
_entity_poly.pdbx_strand_id
1 'polypeptide(L)'
;MTSPVLRALLLLVLLVAGVVAGLGPGSAPARAADVIATPNDGYGRMVFRWDVPVRYTVEIRGGSLVAAFDAPVPADVALVPGRLDAYVDTVQVSGDRRTVTMLLKDDFTLRVFTLGSGVVIDLVGGPAAPPPAPTPAPAPAESPAAAAPTAAAPGPIRVRTGSHDGFQRIVFDWPRSVDYAVDSEGDRVTVRFDRAVPLSLDRIRGDLPEGFTDLTTAVEDDASVFAMRIPPGASPRAFTAGPKVVLDVTLPPPGATPPQPAETAAGADEPEPAAEPAPVAPIAPRTGAADAARPDAGAVEGAEGPVEDAADAPLAAPVPASVAAPPAEPTPDAPADASADADAGAGVGTDRGAALSPGAEAAIAERLAEAVRNTDEAGAGDGRPAVVSLGFSWDKPTAAAVFRRAGYLWVVFDRFQEVDLDLLRRAGAGVVRSVEQVRVGPDSTLVRLTTAPGFNPSLRRDGLLWVVDLMQRPLRPERPVAVQPQVNSPVGARLLLPVVEGGRVVPVRDPERGDQFFVLPLIQLGHGVYPERRFPEVTLPVTAQGVVVVPHSDRIEMRSSRSGAEVTAEGGLILSPESGRLETLATLGQGALKAVFDIPGWRRDSGDRDFQAVLNDLRYAVAMAPESQRGEARLELARFYFANGYAPEALGVLRAIAADHTEMVNTAAFRALRGATRFLMHRDGQAVDDLSHPSLADVDEAAFWRAAAQSRLGQAGLQAAVLEATGAVLENYPPDVRIPLALVAADATIEAGDDLAANTFLESARDPEFNTTHDEAAIQYLEGKLLASTGAFEAAIAAWREAEAGYSRRHAALATRDRLDLEHRLDLIDTDALIQGLEGLRFAWRGGDFEYSLLKDLGALYLEQQRYGDALRTLRLAASYFQERPGAEELTETMRAVFDTLFLEGAANDMAPLKAIALFDEFRELTPTGDKGDEMIRRLADRLVAVDLLDPAAALLERQIRYRLKGLDRTKVGARLALVYLLNRQPQNALDALQKTRFAPLPERLERQRRHLRARGLADTGDAAAAIALLENDPSEDARVLRAEIHWRDQNWAEAARALAELVPSPPPDGEGLAEKDAFRLIDWATALTLAGDETGVSLLRQRYLETLDGTPFQDAFDLVTATPESGVIDIASVGGKIRQAEKFRSYLTAYRDKLREERLSAIN
;
A
#
# COMPACT_ATOMS: atom_id res chain seq x y z
N MET A 1 84.09 5.80 27.31
CA MET A 1 83.75 4.36 27.34
C MET A 1 82.38 4.21 27.96
N THR A 2 81.53 3.38 27.35
CA THR A 2 80.10 3.07 27.62
C THR A 2 79.11 3.85 26.74
N SER A 3 78.35 3.07 25.97
CA SER A 3 77.73 3.39 24.68
C SER A 3 76.35 4.07 24.80
N PRO A 4 75.99 5.00 23.89
CA PRO A 4 74.64 5.59 23.79
C PRO A 4 73.54 4.56 23.46
N VAL A 5 73.90 3.35 23.05
CA VAL A 5 72.98 2.22 22.82
C VAL A 5 72.34 1.72 24.12
N LEU A 6 73.02 1.87 25.27
CA LEU A 6 72.51 1.38 26.55
C LEU A 6 71.47 2.31 27.20
N ARG A 7 71.49 3.61 26.87
CA ARG A 7 70.46 4.58 27.31
C ARG A 7 69.19 4.52 26.45
N ALA A 8 69.34 4.18 25.17
CA ALA A 8 68.20 3.97 24.26
C ALA A 8 67.41 2.69 24.61
N LEU A 9 68.09 1.62 25.06
CA LEU A 9 67.43 0.38 25.44
C LEU A 9 66.63 0.50 26.76
N LEU A 10 67.08 1.33 27.70
CA LEU A 10 66.44 1.47 29.02
C LEU A 10 65.20 2.39 28.98
N LEU A 11 65.13 3.32 28.02
CA LEU A 11 63.94 4.13 27.73
C LEU A 11 62.88 3.37 26.91
N LEU A 12 63.30 2.41 26.07
CA LEU A 12 62.39 1.54 25.31
C LEU A 12 61.68 0.52 26.23
N VAL A 13 62.36 -0.01 27.26
CA VAL A 13 61.76 -0.97 28.20
C VAL A 13 60.78 -0.31 29.19
N LEU A 14 60.99 0.96 29.55
CA LEU A 14 60.07 1.71 30.42
C LEU A 14 58.84 2.25 29.68
N LEU A 15 58.93 2.49 28.36
CA LEU A 15 57.77 2.89 27.56
C LEU A 15 56.85 1.71 27.18
N VAL A 16 57.40 0.49 27.08
CA VAL A 16 56.62 -0.73 26.80
C VAL A 16 55.94 -1.30 28.07
N ALA A 17 56.47 -1.04 29.26
CA ALA A 17 55.84 -1.46 30.52
C ALA A 17 54.72 -0.53 31.03
N GLY A 18 54.64 0.73 30.53
CA GLY A 18 53.62 1.72 30.93
C GLY A 18 52.29 1.63 30.19
N VAL A 19 52.19 0.85 29.11
CA VAL A 19 50.96 0.72 28.28
C VAL A 19 50.12 -0.50 28.67
N VAL A 20 50.56 -1.34 29.62
CA VAL A 20 49.84 -2.56 30.05
C VAL A 20 49.07 -2.38 31.39
N ALA A 21 49.09 -1.20 32.01
CA ALA A 21 48.39 -0.96 33.29
C ALA A 21 47.44 0.26 33.23
N GLY A 22 46.47 0.19 32.32
CA GLY A 22 45.31 1.08 32.25
C GLY A 22 44.02 0.28 32.09
N LEU A 23 43.79 -0.67 33.00
CA LEU A 23 42.54 -1.43 33.09
C LEU A 23 41.44 -0.49 33.62
N GLY A 24 40.68 0.10 32.70
CA GLY A 24 39.30 0.53 32.97
C GLY A 24 38.40 -0.70 33.23
N PRO A 25 37.21 -0.52 33.81
CA PRO A 25 36.33 -1.63 34.16
C PRO A 25 36.02 -2.45 32.90
N GLY A 26 36.14 -3.77 33.01
CA GLY A 26 35.97 -4.70 31.90
C GLY A 26 34.67 -4.45 31.16
N SER A 27 34.78 -4.02 29.89
CA SER A 27 33.71 -4.19 28.91
C SER A 27 33.36 -5.67 28.89
N ALA A 28 32.12 -5.98 29.25
CA ALA A 28 31.58 -7.32 29.11
C ALA A 28 31.87 -7.85 27.69
N PRO A 29 32.18 -9.15 27.52
CA PRO A 29 32.35 -9.69 26.18
C PRO A 29 31.05 -9.46 25.41
N ALA A 30 31.15 -8.83 24.24
CA ALA A 30 30.02 -8.58 23.35
C ALA A 30 29.21 -9.87 23.19
N ARG A 31 27.92 -9.83 23.52
CA ARG A 31 27.01 -10.96 23.35
C ARG A 31 26.45 -10.92 21.94
N ALA A 32 26.74 -11.95 21.16
CA ALA A 32 26.08 -12.16 19.88
C ALA A 32 24.58 -12.43 20.12
N ALA A 33 23.73 -11.67 19.44
CA ALA A 33 22.28 -11.75 19.56
C ALA A 33 21.71 -12.88 18.67
N ASP A 34 22.04 -12.86 17.38
CA ASP A 34 21.51 -13.77 16.38
C ASP A 34 22.29 -13.68 15.05
N VAL A 35 22.09 -14.69 14.20
CA VAL A 35 22.50 -14.67 12.79
C VAL A 35 21.28 -14.98 11.92
N ILE A 36 20.92 -14.02 11.07
CA ILE A 36 19.83 -14.14 10.12
C ILE A 36 20.44 -14.42 8.75
N ALA A 37 19.96 -15.46 8.09
CA ALA A 37 20.40 -15.80 6.74
C ALA A 37 19.16 -15.90 5.86
N THR A 38 19.10 -15.10 4.80
CA THR A 38 17.93 -15.00 3.92
C THR A 38 18.36 -15.12 2.45
N PRO A 39 17.78 -16.06 1.69
CA PRO A 39 17.95 -16.09 0.25
C PRO A 39 17.11 -14.98 -0.37
N ASN A 40 17.73 -14.12 -1.16
CA ASN A 40 17.05 -13.08 -1.94
C ASN A 40 17.23 -13.37 -3.44
N ASP A 41 16.52 -12.63 -4.28
CA ASP A 41 16.65 -12.77 -5.73
C ASP A 41 18.04 -12.31 -6.20
N GLY A 42 18.86 -13.26 -6.65
CA GLY A 42 20.23 -13.02 -7.14
C GLY A 42 21.33 -12.89 -6.09
N TYR A 43 21.02 -12.94 -4.78
CA TYR A 43 22.03 -12.98 -3.72
C TYR A 43 21.54 -13.61 -2.41
N GLY A 44 22.44 -14.25 -1.67
CA GLY A 44 22.20 -14.73 -0.30
C GLY A 44 22.76 -13.75 0.72
N ARG A 45 21.95 -13.28 1.67
CA ARG A 45 22.37 -12.34 2.73
C ARG A 45 22.53 -13.05 4.06
N MET A 46 23.60 -12.73 4.79
CA MET A 46 23.82 -13.12 6.17
C MET A 46 24.05 -11.88 7.03
N VAL A 47 23.27 -11.73 8.09
CA VAL A 47 23.38 -10.62 9.05
C VAL A 47 23.79 -11.19 10.39
N PHE A 48 24.97 -10.83 10.86
CA PHE A 48 25.47 -11.17 12.19
C PHE A 48 25.25 -9.99 13.12
N ARG A 49 24.59 -10.16 14.26
CA ARG A 49 24.28 -9.06 15.19
C ARG A 49 24.93 -9.26 16.55
N TRP A 50 25.58 -8.21 17.05
CA TRP A 50 26.10 -8.12 18.41
C TRP A 50 25.40 -6.99 19.18
N ASP A 51 25.57 -6.96 20.49
CA ASP A 51 25.15 -5.84 21.35
C ASP A 51 26.04 -4.59 21.21
N VAL A 52 27.27 -4.76 20.68
CA VAL A 52 28.27 -3.70 20.47
C VAL A 52 28.98 -3.93 19.12
N PRO A 53 29.40 -2.88 18.37
CA PRO A 53 30.15 -3.05 17.13
C PRO A 53 31.43 -3.90 17.30
N VAL A 54 31.70 -4.75 16.31
CA VAL A 54 32.83 -5.71 16.31
C VAL A 54 33.75 -5.46 15.13
N ARG A 55 35.05 -5.71 15.29
CA ARG A 55 35.99 -5.73 14.16
C ARG A 55 35.88 -7.06 13.44
N TYR A 56 35.95 -7.01 12.11
CA TYR A 56 35.85 -8.21 11.29
C TYR A 56 36.80 -8.19 10.10
N THR A 57 37.02 -9.37 9.54
CA THR A 57 37.67 -9.59 8.25
C THR A 57 36.89 -10.70 7.55
N VAL A 58 36.43 -10.42 6.34
CA VAL A 58 35.63 -11.36 5.55
C VAL A 58 36.22 -11.42 4.14
N GLU A 59 36.55 -12.61 3.68
CA GLU A 59 37.18 -12.83 2.39
C GLU A 59 36.83 -14.21 1.83
N ILE A 60 36.85 -14.37 0.50
CA ILE A 60 36.74 -15.68 -0.15
C ILE A 60 38.15 -16.19 -0.47
N ARG A 61 38.53 -17.35 0.09
CA ARG A 61 39.80 -18.05 -0.19
C ARG A 61 39.52 -19.49 -0.60
N GLY A 62 39.93 -19.86 -1.81
CA GLY A 62 39.85 -21.24 -2.31
C GLY A 62 38.45 -21.84 -2.30
N GLY A 63 37.44 -21.08 -2.75
CA GLY A 63 36.03 -21.52 -2.75
C GLY A 63 35.37 -21.53 -1.37
N SER A 64 36.04 -20.99 -0.33
CA SER A 64 35.49 -20.88 1.01
C SER A 64 35.46 -19.44 1.48
N LEU A 65 34.32 -18.99 2.00
CA LEU A 65 34.16 -17.71 2.68
C LEU A 65 34.70 -17.83 4.11
N VAL A 66 35.72 -17.06 4.45
CA VAL A 66 36.29 -16.99 5.80
C VAL A 66 35.92 -15.65 6.42
N ALA A 67 35.15 -15.69 7.49
CA ALA A 67 34.71 -14.53 8.27
C ALA A 67 35.28 -14.61 9.70
N ALA A 68 36.25 -13.76 10.00
CA ALA A 68 36.85 -13.63 11.33
C ALA A 68 36.34 -12.37 12.04
N PHE A 69 35.93 -12.52 13.30
CA PHE A 69 35.38 -11.48 14.16
C PHE A 69 36.18 -11.38 15.46
N ASP A 70 36.27 -10.21 16.07
CA ASP A 70 36.91 -10.05 17.39
C ASP A 70 36.00 -10.44 18.59
N ALA A 71 34.74 -10.77 18.31
CA ALA A 71 33.77 -11.34 19.24
C ALA A 71 33.24 -12.70 18.75
N PRO A 72 32.84 -13.62 19.65
CA PRO A 72 32.31 -14.91 19.26
C PRO A 72 30.97 -14.77 18.51
N VAL A 73 30.77 -15.60 17.48
CA VAL A 73 29.52 -15.69 16.70
C VAL A 73 28.47 -16.58 17.40
N PRO A 74 27.16 -16.35 17.18
CA PRO A 74 26.10 -17.07 17.88
C PRO A 74 26.00 -18.54 17.43
N ALA A 75 25.25 -19.36 18.19
CA ALA A 75 24.97 -20.77 17.89
C ALA A 75 24.37 -21.00 16.50
N ASP A 76 23.51 -20.06 16.10
CA ASP A 76 22.65 -20.16 14.92
C ASP A 76 23.39 -20.08 13.58
N VAL A 77 24.69 -19.74 13.59
CA VAL A 77 25.56 -19.82 12.40
C VAL A 77 25.54 -21.23 11.79
N ALA A 78 25.32 -22.27 12.60
CA ALA A 78 25.18 -23.65 12.11
C ALA A 78 23.95 -23.85 11.20
N LEU A 79 22.95 -22.96 11.23
CA LEU A 79 21.74 -23.02 10.40
C LEU A 79 21.91 -22.37 9.02
N VAL A 80 23.02 -21.67 8.78
CA VAL A 80 23.28 -20.93 7.53
C VAL A 80 23.21 -21.84 6.29
N PRO A 81 23.83 -23.04 6.25
CA PRO A 81 23.73 -23.91 5.08
C PRO A 81 22.29 -24.34 4.78
N GLY A 82 21.43 -24.51 5.81
CA GLY A 82 20.03 -24.85 5.62
C GLY A 82 19.15 -23.70 5.13
N ARG A 83 19.52 -22.44 5.43
CA ARG A 83 18.79 -21.23 5.00
C ARG A 83 19.30 -20.68 3.66
N LEU A 84 20.57 -20.93 3.34
CA LEU A 84 21.24 -20.51 2.11
C LEU A 84 21.78 -21.73 1.34
N ASP A 85 20.97 -22.77 1.18
CA ASP A 85 21.38 -24.04 0.53
C ASP A 85 21.84 -23.83 -0.92
N ALA A 86 21.35 -22.80 -1.61
CA ALA A 86 21.83 -22.47 -2.95
C ALA A 86 23.25 -21.85 -2.98
N TYR A 87 23.79 -21.41 -1.84
CA TYR A 87 25.02 -20.62 -1.75
C TYR A 87 26.10 -21.28 -0.88
N VAL A 88 25.72 -21.90 0.24
CA VAL A 88 26.66 -22.45 1.24
C VAL A 88 26.45 -23.95 1.38
N ASP A 89 27.50 -24.74 1.21
CA ASP A 89 27.48 -26.19 1.34
C ASP A 89 27.65 -26.62 2.81
N THR A 90 28.74 -26.18 3.44
CA THR A 90 29.06 -26.51 4.82
C THR A 90 29.60 -25.31 5.57
N VAL A 91 29.39 -25.27 6.89
CA VAL A 91 29.93 -24.24 7.78
C VAL A 91 30.78 -24.88 8.88
N GLN A 92 31.98 -24.35 9.07
CA GLN A 92 32.90 -24.70 10.15
C GLN A 92 33.15 -23.48 11.01
N VAL A 93 33.01 -23.64 12.32
CA VAL A 93 33.26 -22.56 13.28
C VAL A 93 34.50 -22.94 14.11
N SER A 94 35.45 -22.01 14.22
CA SER A 94 36.65 -22.17 15.06
C SER A 94 36.29 -22.44 16.51
N GLY A 95 37.18 -23.11 17.26
CA GLY A 95 36.96 -23.45 18.67
C GLY A 95 36.74 -22.24 19.60
N ASP A 96 37.22 -21.06 19.20
CA ASP A 96 36.97 -19.78 19.89
C ASP A 96 35.70 -19.06 19.42
N ARG A 97 34.96 -19.64 18.47
CA ARG A 97 33.78 -19.09 17.79
C ARG A 97 34.00 -17.74 17.13
N ARG A 98 35.24 -17.33 16.87
CA ARG A 98 35.54 -16.03 16.25
C ARG A 98 35.74 -16.11 14.76
N THR A 99 36.07 -17.29 14.25
CA THR A 99 36.24 -17.50 12.81
C THR A 99 35.19 -18.49 12.30
N VAL A 100 34.48 -18.11 11.24
CA VAL A 100 33.51 -18.90 10.53
C VAL A 100 34.03 -19.14 9.12
N THR A 101 34.20 -20.39 8.74
CA THR A 101 34.59 -20.81 7.40
C THR A 101 33.41 -21.51 6.75
N MET A 102 32.94 -21.00 5.62
CA MET A 102 31.82 -21.54 4.86
C MET A 102 32.30 -22.01 3.50
N LEU A 103 32.09 -23.28 3.18
CA LEU A 103 32.36 -23.80 1.84
C LEU A 103 31.25 -23.33 0.90
N LEU A 104 31.60 -22.62 -0.17
CA LEU A 104 30.64 -22.10 -1.15
C LEU A 104 30.36 -23.14 -2.24
N LYS A 105 29.14 -23.18 -2.75
CA LYS A 105 28.75 -24.11 -3.83
C LYS A 105 29.17 -23.66 -5.22
N ASP A 106 29.42 -22.36 -5.39
CA ASP A 106 29.81 -21.74 -6.66
C ASP A 106 30.67 -20.49 -6.41
N ASP A 107 31.13 -19.86 -7.49
CA ASP A 107 31.89 -18.61 -7.47
C ASP A 107 30.97 -17.40 -7.29
N PHE A 108 30.73 -17.01 -6.03
CA PHE A 108 29.94 -15.84 -5.68
C PHE A 108 30.79 -14.57 -5.50
N THR A 109 30.23 -13.42 -5.84
CA THR A 109 30.83 -12.11 -5.54
C THR A 109 30.49 -11.71 -4.11
N LEU A 110 31.52 -11.42 -3.32
CA LEU A 110 31.38 -11.03 -1.92
C LEU A 110 31.12 -9.53 -1.80
N ARG A 111 30.07 -9.15 -1.06
CA ARG A 111 29.84 -7.78 -0.61
C ARG A 111 29.64 -7.76 0.89
N VAL A 112 30.40 -6.93 1.61
CA VAL A 112 30.36 -6.85 3.07
C VAL A 112 30.22 -5.41 3.51
N PHE A 113 29.33 -5.16 4.46
CA PHE A 113 29.13 -3.84 5.05
C PHE A 113 28.62 -3.98 6.49
N THR A 114 28.69 -2.89 7.25
CA THR A 114 28.19 -2.82 8.64
C THR A 114 26.82 -2.17 8.68
N LEU A 115 26.00 -2.62 9.62
CA LEU A 115 24.73 -1.99 9.95
C LEU A 115 24.50 -2.01 11.47
N GLY A 116 24.66 -0.87 12.13
CA GLY A 116 24.68 -0.74 13.58
C GLY A 116 25.82 -1.54 14.22
N SER A 117 25.49 -2.43 15.16
CA SER A 117 26.41 -3.41 15.74
C SER A 117 26.46 -4.73 14.95
N GLY A 118 25.84 -4.78 13.76
CA GLY A 118 25.80 -5.97 12.92
C GLY A 118 26.73 -5.91 11.71
N VAL A 119 27.18 -7.08 11.26
CA VAL A 119 27.97 -7.28 10.04
C VAL A 119 27.12 -8.01 9.02
N VAL A 120 26.91 -7.39 7.86
CA VAL A 120 26.14 -7.94 6.74
C VAL A 120 27.10 -8.48 5.69
N ILE A 121 26.89 -9.72 5.28
CA ILE A 121 27.66 -10.42 4.26
C ILE A 121 26.70 -10.90 3.18
N ASP A 122 26.82 -10.35 1.97
CA ASP A 122 26.06 -10.72 0.79
C ASP A 122 26.92 -11.58 -0.16
N LEU A 123 26.39 -12.72 -0.57
CA LEU A 123 26.91 -13.60 -1.61
C LEU A 123 26.10 -13.38 -2.89
N VAL A 124 26.66 -12.60 -3.82
CA VAL A 124 25.97 -12.14 -5.03
C VAL A 124 26.29 -13.04 -6.22
N GLY A 125 25.30 -13.33 -7.06
CA GLY A 125 25.46 -14.13 -8.28
C GLY A 125 24.90 -15.54 -8.19
N GLY A 126 24.05 -15.83 -7.20
CA GLY A 126 23.39 -17.14 -7.10
C GLY A 126 22.02 -17.20 -7.78
N PRO A 127 21.42 -18.41 -7.84
CA PRO A 127 20.16 -18.63 -8.54
C PRO A 127 19.02 -17.84 -7.90
N ALA A 128 18.04 -17.46 -8.72
CA ALA A 128 16.80 -16.81 -8.27
C ALA A 128 16.14 -17.64 -7.15
N ALA A 129 15.64 -16.95 -6.12
CA ALA A 129 15.06 -17.61 -4.96
C ALA A 129 13.90 -18.55 -5.39
N PRO A 130 13.84 -19.80 -4.89
CA PRO A 130 12.72 -20.68 -5.22
C PRO A 130 11.40 -20.10 -4.67
N PRO A 131 10.28 -20.23 -5.40
CA PRO A 131 8.99 -19.80 -4.89
C PRO A 131 8.63 -20.57 -3.60
N PRO A 132 7.90 -19.95 -2.66
CA PRO A 132 7.57 -20.60 -1.40
C PRO A 132 6.79 -21.90 -1.67
N ALA A 133 7.26 -23.00 -1.10
CA ALA A 133 6.63 -24.30 -1.26
C ALA A 133 5.24 -24.32 -0.59
N PRO A 134 4.25 -24.99 -1.19
CA PRO A 134 2.91 -25.12 -0.61
C PRO A 134 2.98 -25.96 0.67
N THR A 135 2.43 -25.41 1.76
CA THR A 135 2.39 -26.06 3.07
C THR A 135 1.47 -27.30 3.04
N PRO A 136 1.94 -28.51 3.39
CA PRO A 136 1.05 -29.64 3.64
C PRO A 136 0.38 -29.49 5.02
N ALA A 137 -0.91 -29.78 5.09
CA ALA A 137 -1.66 -29.82 6.34
C ALA A 137 -1.07 -30.86 7.32
N PRO A 138 -0.89 -30.54 8.61
CA PRO A 138 -0.39 -31.52 9.57
C PRO A 138 -1.52 -32.42 10.07
N ALA A 139 -1.33 -33.74 9.91
CA ALA A 139 -2.03 -34.77 10.67
C ALA A 139 -1.20 -35.17 11.91
N PRO A 140 -1.82 -35.71 12.98
CA PRO A 140 -1.28 -35.71 14.33
C PRO A 140 -0.48 -36.97 14.70
N ALA A 141 0.66 -36.80 15.40
CA ALA A 141 1.02 -37.47 16.66
C ALA A 141 2.55 -37.56 16.91
N GLU A 142 2.90 -37.35 18.18
CA GLU A 142 4.08 -37.82 18.95
C GLU A 142 5.46 -37.17 18.78
N SER A 143 5.80 -36.31 19.76
CA SER A 143 7.16 -35.87 20.09
C SER A 143 7.72 -36.65 21.29
N PRO A 144 8.93 -37.24 21.19
CA PRO A 144 9.71 -37.65 22.35
C PRO A 144 10.50 -36.47 22.94
N ALA A 145 10.56 -36.44 24.27
CA ALA A 145 11.19 -35.41 25.09
C ALA A 145 12.72 -35.34 24.96
N ALA A 146 13.27 -34.11 24.97
CA ALA A 146 14.61 -33.81 25.50
C ALA A 146 14.76 -32.32 25.90
N ALA A 147 14.84 -32.11 27.22
CA ALA A 147 15.54 -31.05 27.97
C ALA A 147 15.39 -29.57 27.55
N ALA A 148 14.51 -28.87 28.27
CA ALA A 148 14.42 -27.41 28.29
C ALA A 148 15.55 -26.75 29.12
N PRO A 149 16.05 -25.56 28.70
CA PRO A 149 16.81 -24.68 29.58
C PRO A 149 15.87 -24.04 30.61
N THR A 150 16.35 -23.91 31.85
CA THR A 150 15.65 -23.30 32.98
C THR A 150 15.17 -21.88 32.64
N ALA A 151 13.86 -21.73 32.47
CA ALA A 151 13.19 -20.44 32.36
C ALA A 151 13.34 -19.66 33.67
N ALA A 152 13.78 -18.41 33.56
CA ALA A 152 13.68 -17.44 34.63
C ALA A 152 12.20 -17.30 35.06
N ALA A 153 11.94 -17.28 36.36
CA ALA A 153 10.61 -17.16 36.93
C ALA A 153 9.88 -15.90 36.41
N PRO A 154 8.58 -15.98 36.09
CA PRO A 154 7.81 -14.82 35.64
C PRO A 154 7.74 -13.79 36.77
N GLY A 155 8.12 -12.54 36.45
CA GLY A 155 7.88 -11.41 37.34
C GLY A 155 6.37 -11.15 37.55
N PRO A 156 5.99 -10.40 38.60
CA PRO A 156 4.58 -10.19 38.91
C PRO A 156 3.85 -9.44 37.80
N ILE A 157 2.61 -9.84 37.50
CA ILE A 157 1.75 -9.17 36.53
C ILE A 157 1.43 -7.77 37.05
N ARG A 158 1.63 -6.75 36.20
CA ARG A 158 1.32 -5.37 36.54
C ARG A 158 -0.18 -5.13 36.46
N VAL A 159 -0.74 -4.51 37.50
CA VAL A 159 -2.14 -4.07 37.54
C VAL A 159 -2.17 -2.55 37.52
N ARG A 160 -3.02 -1.95 36.68
CA ARG A 160 -3.20 -0.49 36.56
C ARG A 160 -4.65 -0.11 36.76
N THR A 161 -4.89 1.13 37.17
CA THR A 161 -6.24 1.70 37.31
C THR A 161 -6.38 2.96 36.45
N GLY A 162 -7.60 3.23 35.98
CA GLY A 162 -7.96 4.44 35.25
C GLY A 162 -9.34 4.91 35.67
N SER A 163 -9.47 6.18 36.04
CA SER A 163 -10.76 6.78 36.41
C SER A 163 -11.40 7.46 35.20
N HIS A 164 -12.68 7.15 34.94
CA HIS A 164 -13.45 7.68 33.83
C HIS A 164 -14.80 8.21 34.34
N ASP A 165 -15.48 9.04 33.53
CA ASP A 165 -16.80 9.56 33.88
C ASP A 165 -17.82 8.40 33.95
N GLY A 166 -18.33 8.12 35.15
CA GLY A 166 -19.31 7.06 35.42
C GLY A 166 -18.77 5.64 35.65
N PHE A 167 -17.48 5.36 35.49
CA PHE A 167 -16.91 4.04 35.77
C PHE A 167 -15.41 4.05 36.10
N GLN A 168 -14.96 3.05 36.85
CA GLN A 168 -13.55 2.82 37.18
C GLN A 168 -13.02 1.61 36.41
N ARG A 169 -11.88 1.76 35.74
CA ARG A 169 -11.23 0.70 34.96
C ARG A 169 -10.02 0.12 35.70
N ILE A 170 -9.90 -1.20 35.74
CA ILE A 170 -8.75 -1.95 36.28
C ILE A 170 -8.20 -2.83 35.16
N VAL A 171 -6.89 -2.80 34.91
CA VAL A 171 -6.25 -3.50 33.79
C VAL A 171 -5.14 -4.41 34.31
N PHE A 172 -5.21 -5.69 33.95
CA PHE A 172 -4.19 -6.71 34.21
C PHE A 172 -3.33 -6.91 32.94
N ASP A 173 -2.05 -6.51 33.00
CA ASP A 173 -1.13 -6.55 31.86
C ASP A 173 -0.46 -7.92 31.71
N TRP A 174 -1.17 -8.91 31.16
CA TRP A 174 -0.55 -10.20 30.85
C TRP A 174 0.35 -10.11 29.60
N PRO A 175 1.47 -10.85 29.56
CA PRO A 175 2.37 -10.88 28.39
C PRO A 175 1.82 -11.75 27.24
N ARG A 176 0.82 -12.60 27.52
CA ARG A 176 0.08 -13.45 26.56
C ARG A 176 -1.37 -13.54 27.03
N SER A 177 -2.29 -13.86 26.12
CA SER A 177 -3.70 -14.06 26.46
C SER A 177 -3.87 -15.15 27.52
N VAL A 178 -4.78 -14.90 28.46
CA VAL A 178 -5.06 -15.73 29.63
C VAL A 178 -6.57 -15.94 29.72
N ASP A 179 -7.00 -17.14 30.07
CA ASP A 179 -8.43 -17.41 30.30
C ASP A 179 -8.79 -16.93 31.71
N TYR A 180 -10.00 -16.37 31.85
CA TYR A 180 -10.45 -15.84 33.13
C TYR A 180 -11.95 -16.07 33.35
N ALA A 181 -12.31 -16.22 34.62
CA ALA A 181 -13.68 -16.24 35.10
C ALA A 181 -13.90 -15.07 36.06
N VAL A 182 -15.05 -14.40 35.94
CA VAL A 182 -15.46 -13.35 36.88
C VAL A 182 -16.71 -13.79 37.59
N ASP A 183 -16.67 -13.71 38.90
CA ASP A 183 -17.80 -13.94 39.78
C ASP A 183 -18.08 -12.67 40.60
N SER A 184 -19.36 -12.36 40.78
CA SER A 184 -19.81 -11.13 41.43
C SER A 184 -20.90 -11.47 42.43
N GLU A 185 -20.51 -11.66 43.68
CA GLU A 185 -21.42 -11.94 44.79
C GLU A 185 -21.61 -10.66 45.61
N GLY A 186 -22.77 -10.01 45.45
CA GLY A 186 -23.13 -8.81 46.21
C GLY A 186 -22.19 -7.63 45.94
N ASP A 187 -21.44 -7.20 46.96
CA ASP A 187 -20.46 -6.12 46.87
C ASP A 187 -19.04 -6.62 46.60
N ARG A 188 -18.83 -7.94 46.42
CA ARG A 188 -17.51 -8.54 46.21
C ARG A 188 -17.38 -9.09 44.79
N VAL A 189 -16.33 -8.65 44.10
CA VAL A 189 -15.96 -9.10 42.75
C VAL A 189 -14.70 -9.94 42.84
N THR A 190 -14.76 -11.15 42.28
CA THR A 190 -13.64 -12.09 42.21
C THR A 190 -13.32 -12.39 40.75
N VAL A 191 -12.07 -12.19 40.36
CA VAL A 191 -11.53 -12.54 39.03
C VAL A 191 -10.50 -13.63 39.20
N ARG A 192 -10.76 -14.80 38.60
CA ARG A 192 -9.85 -15.95 38.61
C ARG A 192 -9.22 -16.15 37.24
N PHE A 193 -7.90 -16.14 37.17
CA PHE A 193 -7.10 -16.36 35.96
C PHE A 193 -6.53 -17.78 35.96
N ASP A 194 -6.55 -18.47 34.83
CA ASP A 194 -6.05 -19.86 34.68
C ASP A 194 -4.52 -20.03 34.77
N ARG A 195 -3.81 -19.02 35.29
CA ARG A 195 -2.35 -18.98 35.42
C ARG A 195 -1.94 -18.49 36.80
N ALA A 196 -1.16 -19.29 37.51
CA ALA A 196 -0.54 -18.94 38.79
C ALA A 196 0.66 -17.99 38.64
N VAL A 197 0.39 -16.69 38.59
CA VAL A 197 1.43 -15.64 38.63
C VAL A 197 1.04 -14.55 39.64
N PRO A 198 1.95 -14.13 40.55
CA PRO A 198 1.65 -13.08 41.53
C PRO A 198 1.19 -11.78 40.84
N LEU A 199 0.10 -11.18 41.33
CA LEU A 199 -0.40 -9.89 40.85
C LEU A 199 0.11 -8.76 41.77
N SER A 200 0.72 -7.71 41.21
CA SER A 200 1.26 -6.61 42.03
C SER A 200 0.18 -5.55 42.30
N LEU A 201 -0.30 -5.47 43.55
CA LEU A 201 -1.33 -4.49 43.98
C LEU A 201 -0.78 -3.24 44.67
N ASP A 202 0.52 -3.20 44.97
CA ASP A 202 1.09 -2.18 45.88
C ASP A 202 0.96 -0.75 45.35
N ARG A 203 0.77 -0.58 44.03
CA ARG A 203 0.58 0.72 43.40
C ARG A 203 -0.90 1.14 43.28
N ILE A 204 -1.85 0.21 43.26
CA ILE A 204 -3.26 0.54 42.98
C ILE A 204 -4.11 0.78 44.23
N ARG A 205 -3.62 0.39 45.42
CA ARG A 205 -4.37 0.57 46.68
C ARG A 205 -4.64 2.05 47.03
N GLY A 206 -3.87 2.98 46.48
CA GLY A 206 -4.06 4.43 46.65
C GLY A 206 -4.74 5.16 45.48
N ASP A 207 -4.87 4.50 44.32
CA ASP A 207 -5.35 5.12 43.08
C ASP A 207 -6.86 4.86 42.82
N LEU A 208 -7.50 4.08 43.69
CA LEU A 208 -8.94 3.79 43.60
C LEU A 208 -9.75 4.76 44.48
N PRO A 209 -10.90 5.28 43.99
CA PRO A 209 -11.75 6.20 44.74
C PRO A 209 -12.44 5.53 45.94
N GLU A 210 -13.02 6.34 46.84
CA GLU A 210 -13.72 5.84 48.03
C GLU A 210 -14.83 4.83 47.68
N GLY A 211 -14.85 3.70 48.40
CA GLY A 211 -15.80 2.61 48.21
C GLY A 211 -15.23 1.35 47.54
N PHE A 212 -14.03 1.43 46.94
CA PHE A 212 -13.27 0.24 46.54
C PHE A 212 -12.35 -0.21 47.68
N THR A 213 -12.63 -1.36 48.30
CA THR A 213 -11.96 -1.83 49.52
C THR A 213 -11.60 -3.32 49.44
N ASP A 214 -10.88 -3.86 50.43
CA ASP A 214 -10.54 -5.29 50.53
C ASP A 214 -9.86 -5.90 49.29
N LEU A 215 -8.93 -5.16 48.67
CA LEU A 215 -8.12 -5.69 47.56
C LEU A 215 -7.19 -6.81 48.03
N THR A 216 -7.48 -8.02 47.58
CA THR A 216 -6.77 -9.25 47.92
C THR A 216 -6.34 -9.99 46.66
N THR A 217 -5.18 -10.61 46.72
CA THR A 217 -4.69 -11.52 45.68
C THR A 217 -4.25 -12.82 46.33
N ALA A 218 -4.70 -13.93 45.77
CA ALA A 218 -4.24 -15.25 46.16
C ALA A 218 -3.76 -16.00 44.91
N VAL A 219 -2.87 -16.96 45.11
CA VAL A 219 -2.53 -17.95 44.08
C VAL A 219 -3.04 -19.27 44.62
N GLU A 220 -4.09 -19.81 44.01
CA GLU A 220 -4.84 -20.99 44.46
C GLU A 220 -5.02 -21.96 43.29
N ASP A 221 -4.63 -23.22 43.48
CA ASP A 221 -4.82 -24.31 42.50
C ASP A 221 -4.38 -23.91 41.07
N ASP A 222 -3.12 -23.53 40.91
CA ASP A 222 -2.49 -23.10 39.65
C ASP A 222 -3.14 -21.88 38.95
N ALA A 223 -3.96 -21.12 39.68
CA ALA A 223 -4.63 -19.93 39.19
C ALA A 223 -4.36 -18.70 40.08
N SER A 224 -4.37 -17.52 39.47
CA SER A 224 -4.31 -16.26 40.20
C SER A 224 -5.71 -15.74 40.45
N VAL A 225 -6.03 -15.48 41.71
CA VAL A 225 -7.33 -14.95 42.14
C VAL A 225 -7.13 -13.52 42.61
N PHE A 226 -7.87 -12.59 42.00
CA PHE A 226 -8.00 -11.21 42.45
C PHE A 226 -9.40 -11.00 43.02
N ALA A 227 -9.51 -10.46 44.22
CA ALA A 227 -10.81 -10.12 44.80
C ALA A 227 -10.80 -8.70 45.36
N MET A 228 -11.91 -7.99 45.19
CA MET A 228 -12.12 -6.65 45.73
C MET A 228 -13.58 -6.43 46.12
N ARG A 229 -13.81 -5.49 47.05
CA ARG A 229 -15.14 -4.96 47.35
C ARG A 229 -15.40 -3.70 46.53
N ILE A 230 -16.54 -3.62 45.86
CA ILE A 230 -16.99 -2.50 45.04
C ILE A 230 -18.12 -1.72 45.76
N PRO A 231 -18.36 -0.44 45.42
CA PRO A 231 -19.44 0.35 46.03
C PRO A 231 -20.82 -0.28 45.81
N PRO A 232 -21.76 -0.16 46.76
CA PRO A 232 -23.11 -0.72 46.62
C PRO A 232 -23.85 -0.08 45.43
N GLY A 233 -24.42 -0.92 44.56
CA GLY A 233 -25.09 -0.50 43.32
C GLY A 233 -24.16 -0.35 42.11
N ALA A 234 -22.86 -0.64 42.25
CA ALA A 234 -21.94 -0.69 41.12
C ALA A 234 -22.03 -2.01 40.34
N SER A 235 -21.81 -1.96 39.02
CA SER A 235 -21.88 -3.14 38.14
C SER A 235 -20.51 -3.44 37.50
N PRO A 236 -19.91 -4.62 37.75
CA PRO A 236 -18.65 -5.02 37.14
C PRO A 236 -18.87 -5.64 35.75
N ARG A 237 -17.97 -5.32 34.82
CA ARG A 237 -17.88 -5.92 33.48
C ARG A 237 -16.43 -6.17 33.13
N ALA A 238 -16.08 -7.41 32.81
CA ALA A 238 -14.74 -7.76 32.36
C ALA A 238 -14.69 -8.17 30.90
N PHE A 239 -13.63 -7.77 30.19
CA PHE A 239 -13.39 -8.12 28.79
C PHE A 239 -11.89 -8.16 28.48
N THR A 240 -11.51 -8.78 27.37
CA THR A 240 -10.11 -8.82 26.90
C THR A 240 -9.80 -7.68 25.95
N ALA A 241 -8.58 -7.15 26.02
CA ALA A 241 -8.03 -6.16 25.10
C ALA A 241 -6.59 -6.56 24.73
N GLY A 242 -6.45 -7.36 23.66
CA GLY A 242 -5.19 -8.02 23.33
C GLY A 242 -4.84 -9.08 24.38
N PRO A 243 -3.59 -9.14 24.88
CA PRO A 243 -3.26 -10.04 25.98
C PRO A 243 -3.75 -9.54 27.35
N LYS A 244 -4.32 -8.34 27.44
CA LYS A 244 -4.74 -7.74 28.73
C LYS A 244 -6.16 -8.13 29.10
N VAL A 245 -6.41 -8.25 30.39
CA VAL A 245 -7.77 -8.39 30.93
C VAL A 245 -8.17 -7.08 31.59
N VAL A 246 -9.35 -6.55 31.24
CA VAL A 246 -9.87 -5.27 31.71
C VAL A 246 -11.13 -5.53 32.52
N LEU A 247 -11.23 -4.96 33.72
CA LEU A 247 -12.40 -4.96 34.58
C LEU A 247 -12.89 -3.51 34.75
N ASP A 248 -14.05 -3.20 34.17
CA ASP A 248 -14.74 -1.92 34.34
C ASP A 248 -15.83 -2.06 35.41
N VAL A 249 -15.82 -1.16 36.39
CA VAL A 249 -16.83 -1.09 37.45
C VAL A 249 -17.60 0.21 37.28
N THR A 250 -18.85 0.10 36.82
CA THR A 250 -19.73 1.25 36.59
C THR A 250 -20.31 1.73 37.91
N LEU A 251 -20.17 3.01 38.23
CA LEU A 251 -20.65 3.62 39.48
C LEU A 251 -22.06 4.18 39.29
N PRO A 252 -22.97 4.01 40.27
CA PRO A 252 -24.29 4.64 40.21
C PRO A 252 -24.17 6.17 40.38
N PRO A 253 -25.05 6.97 39.73
CA PRO A 253 -25.02 8.42 39.84
C PRO A 253 -25.26 8.88 41.30
N PRO A 254 -24.59 9.95 41.77
CA PRO A 254 -24.68 10.40 43.15
C PRO A 254 -26.12 10.80 43.51
N GLY A 255 -26.75 10.07 44.44
CA GLY A 255 -28.10 10.36 44.95
C GLY A 255 -29.10 9.19 44.96
N ALA A 256 -28.72 7.99 44.54
CA ALA A 256 -29.59 6.82 44.58
C ALA A 256 -29.59 6.14 45.97
N THR A 257 -30.72 6.17 46.68
CA THR A 257 -30.95 5.45 47.94
C THR A 257 -30.97 3.92 47.70
N PRO A 258 -30.33 3.09 48.54
CA PRO A 258 -30.34 1.63 48.38
C PRO A 258 -31.74 1.04 48.66
N PRO A 259 -32.23 0.06 47.88
CA PRO A 259 -33.38 -0.74 48.28
C PRO A 259 -33.01 -1.72 49.40
N GLN A 260 -33.87 -1.83 50.40
CA GLN A 260 -33.76 -2.76 51.52
C GLN A 260 -34.07 -4.21 51.07
N PRO A 261 -33.45 -5.25 51.67
CA PRO A 261 -33.51 -6.62 51.17
C PRO A 261 -34.84 -7.31 51.50
N ALA A 262 -35.39 -8.05 50.54
CA ALA A 262 -36.39 -9.08 50.81
C ALA A 262 -35.67 -10.43 50.94
N GLU A 263 -35.72 -10.99 52.15
CA GLU A 263 -35.43 -12.40 52.42
C GLU A 263 -36.35 -13.30 51.57
N THR A 264 -35.82 -14.39 51.03
CA THR A 264 -36.62 -15.59 50.81
C THR A 264 -35.81 -16.82 51.18
N ALA A 265 -36.44 -17.60 52.07
CA ALA A 265 -35.94 -18.78 52.73
C ALA A 265 -35.92 -20.02 51.82
N ALA A 266 -35.23 -21.02 52.33
CA ALA A 266 -34.93 -22.33 51.77
C ALA A 266 -36.13 -23.23 51.43
N GLY A 267 -35.95 -24.04 50.38
CA GLY A 267 -36.17 -25.50 50.37
C GLY A 267 -37.60 -26.06 50.22
N ALA A 268 -37.86 -26.82 49.15
CA ALA A 268 -37.93 -28.30 49.16
C ALA A 268 -38.68 -28.91 47.96
N ASP A 269 -38.08 -29.99 47.44
CA ASP A 269 -38.65 -31.26 46.94
C ASP A 269 -39.17 -31.51 45.49
N GLU A 270 -38.50 -32.50 44.87
CA GLU A 270 -38.92 -33.54 43.89
C GLU A 270 -40.14 -34.39 44.37
N PRO A 271 -40.70 -35.37 43.60
CA PRO A 271 -40.79 -35.62 42.13
C PRO A 271 -42.20 -36.07 41.60
N GLU A 272 -42.36 -36.12 40.24
CA GLU A 272 -43.18 -37.02 39.35
C GLU A 272 -44.74 -37.20 39.48
N PRO A 273 -45.48 -37.78 38.47
CA PRO A 273 -45.34 -37.81 36.99
C PRO A 273 -46.66 -37.66 36.14
N ALA A 274 -46.48 -37.50 34.81
CA ALA A 274 -47.27 -37.93 33.63
C ALA A 274 -48.81 -37.67 33.46
N ALA A 275 -49.19 -36.99 32.36
CA ALA A 275 -50.05 -37.50 31.26
C ALA A 275 -50.45 -36.42 30.21
N GLU A 276 -50.33 -36.77 28.93
CA GLU A 276 -50.89 -36.16 27.68
C GLU A 276 -52.43 -35.94 27.69
N PRO A 277 -53.12 -35.30 26.69
CA PRO A 277 -52.74 -35.01 25.28
C PRO A 277 -53.20 -33.64 24.65
N ALA A 278 -52.57 -33.28 23.50
CA ALA A 278 -53.11 -32.62 22.28
C ALA A 278 -53.90 -31.25 22.37
N PRO A 279 -54.36 -30.63 21.24
CA PRO A 279 -53.58 -29.80 20.31
C PRO A 279 -54.16 -28.37 20.04
N VAL A 280 -53.28 -27.46 19.57
CA VAL A 280 -53.44 -26.36 18.55
C VAL A 280 -54.84 -25.70 18.41
N ALA A 281 -55.09 -24.45 18.86
CA ALA A 281 -54.90 -23.12 18.21
C ALA A 281 -56.13 -22.24 18.57
N PRO A 282 -56.31 -20.97 18.11
CA PRO A 282 -55.42 -19.85 17.77
C PRO A 282 -55.86 -18.54 18.48
N ILE A 283 -54.98 -17.55 18.70
CA ILE A 283 -55.47 -16.18 19.04
C ILE A 283 -54.59 -15.09 18.39
N ALA A 284 -55.16 -14.42 17.40
CA ALA A 284 -55.33 -12.96 17.43
C ALA A 284 -56.86 -12.74 17.52
N PRO A 285 -57.41 -11.69 18.15
CA PRO A 285 -57.04 -10.29 17.87
C PRO A 285 -57.24 -9.25 19.01
N ARG A 286 -56.70 -8.04 18.75
CA ARG A 286 -57.18 -6.66 19.07
C ARG A 286 -58.07 -6.39 20.29
N THR A 287 -57.66 -5.37 21.07
CA THR A 287 -58.42 -4.18 21.59
C THR A 287 -57.49 -3.50 22.62
N GLY A 288 -57.38 -2.19 22.82
CA GLY A 288 -58.16 -1.01 22.45
C GLY A 288 -58.13 -0.02 23.64
N ALA A 289 -58.15 1.29 23.35
CA ALA A 289 -58.52 2.43 24.24
C ALA A 289 -57.52 2.87 25.36
N ALA A 290 -57.44 4.14 25.77
CA ALA A 290 -57.90 5.46 25.29
C ALA A 290 -57.40 6.58 26.26
N ASP A 291 -57.35 7.83 25.75
CA ASP A 291 -57.59 9.14 26.42
C ASP A 291 -56.70 9.64 27.59
N ALA A 292 -56.42 10.94 27.83
CA ALA A 292 -56.78 12.28 27.29
C ALA A 292 -55.64 13.27 27.76
N ALA A 293 -55.41 14.52 27.32
CA ALA A 293 -56.33 15.62 27.02
C ALA A 293 -55.66 16.78 26.23
N ARG A 294 -56.54 17.58 25.62
CA ARG A 294 -56.40 18.77 24.74
C ARG A 294 -56.40 20.09 25.57
N PRO A 295 -56.22 21.31 24.99
CA PRO A 295 -57.23 22.02 24.15
C PRO A 295 -56.62 23.00 23.09
N ASP A 296 -57.28 23.70 22.16
CA ASP A 296 -58.67 23.86 21.72
C ASP A 296 -58.74 24.43 20.26
N ALA A 297 -59.97 24.43 19.71
CA ALA A 297 -60.57 25.32 18.71
C ALA A 297 -60.43 25.03 17.18
N GLY A 298 -61.51 24.47 16.62
CA GLY A 298 -62.37 25.24 15.71
C GLY A 298 -62.55 24.81 14.23
N ALA A 299 -63.79 24.41 13.92
CA ALA A 299 -64.55 24.65 12.66
C ALA A 299 -64.59 23.59 11.53
N VAL A 300 -65.65 22.77 11.59
CA VAL A 300 -66.69 22.37 10.59
C VAL A 300 -66.41 22.06 9.10
N GLU A 301 -66.83 20.83 8.76
CA GLU A 301 -67.69 20.37 7.62
C GLU A 301 -67.24 20.44 6.15
N GLY A 302 -67.19 19.26 5.50
CA GLY A 302 -68.21 18.95 4.49
C GLY A 302 -67.76 18.41 3.11
N ALA A 303 -68.06 17.12 2.88
CA ALA A 303 -68.59 16.50 1.65
C ALA A 303 -67.70 16.10 0.44
N GLU A 304 -67.56 14.77 0.29
CA GLU A 304 -67.86 13.88 -0.87
C GLU A 304 -67.62 14.29 -2.35
N GLY A 305 -66.64 13.61 -2.98
CA GLY A 305 -66.64 13.01 -4.35
C GLY A 305 -66.69 13.92 -5.61
N PRO A 306 -66.59 13.38 -6.85
CA PRO A 306 -65.80 12.24 -7.35
C PRO A 306 -65.25 12.40 -8.82
N VAL A 307 -64.50 11.40 -9.33
CA VAL A 307 -64.20 10.93 -10.72
C VAL A 307 -63.95 11.82 -11.97
N GLU A 308 -63.04 11.27 -12.82
CA GLU A 308 -63.04 11.16 -14.30
C GLU A 308 -62.36 12.19 -15.25
N ASP A 309 -61.22 11.74 -15.81
CA ASP A 309 -60.97 11.40 -17.24
C ASP A 309 -60.62 12.46 -18.33
N ALA A 310 -59.82 11.96 -19.28
CA ALA A 310 -59.62 12.36 -20.69
C ALA A 310 -58.45 13.30 -21.11
N ALA A 311 -57.43 12.64 -21.70
CA ALA A 311 -56.94 12.75 -23.09
C ALA A 311 -56.30 14.04 -23.70
N ASP A 312 -55.16 13.76 -24.38
CA ASP A 312 -54.53 14.35 -25.58
C ASP A 312 -53.83 15.74 -25.62
N ALA A 313 -52.49 15.67 -25.57
CA ALA A 313 -51.47 16.25 -26.50
C ALA A 313 -51.31 17.80 -26.65
N PRO A 314 -50.27 18.31 -27.34
CA PRO A 314 -48.81 18.19 -27.16
C PRO A 314 -48.10 19.59 -27.12
N LEU A 315 -46.75 19.63 -27.12
CA LEU A 315 -45.84 20.83 -27.16
C LEU A 315 -45.75 21.63 -25.82
N ALA A 316 -44.63 22.22 -25.36
CA ALA A 316 -43.35 22.56 -25.97
C ALA A 316 -42.20 22.63 -24.94
N ALA A 317 -41.00 22.28 -25.41
CA ALA A 317 -39.65 22.82 -25.20
C ALA A 317 -39.25 23.64 -23.95
N PRO A 318 -37.98 23.48 -23.53
CA PRO A 318 -37.04 24.59 -23.38
C PRO A 318 -36.10 24.65 -24.61
N VAL A 319 -35.83 25.86 -25.09
CA VAL A 319 -34.77 26.21 -26.06
C VAL A 319 -34.11 27.51 -25.56
N PRO A 320 -32.93 27.93 -26.03
CA PRO A 320 -31.83 27.21 -26.69
C PRO A 320 -30.44 27.52 -26.09
N ALA A 321 -29.49 26.61 -26.31
CA ALA A 321 -28.12 26.99 -26.63
C ALA A 321 -28.01 27.17 -28.16
N SER A 322 -27.47 28.30 -28.58
CA SER A 322 -27.21 28.74 -29.95
C SER A 322 -25.69 28.67 -30.18
N VAL A 323 -25.09 28.37 -31.35
CA VAL A 323 -25.53 27.98 -32.70
C VAL A 323 -24.30 27.34 -33.36
N ALA A 324 -24.52 26.31 -34.17
CA ALA A 324 -23.62 25.89 -35.25
C ALA A 324 -24.38 26.02 -36.58
N ALA A 325 -23.67 26.39 -37.66
CA ALA A 325 -24.06 26.18 -39.06
C ALA A 325 -22.85 26.51 -39.97
N PRO A 326 -22.80 26.05 -41.23
CA PRO A 326 -22.90 24.65 -41.73
C PRO A 326 -21.85 24.36 -42.85
N PRO A 327 -21.71 23.11 -43.34
CA PRO A 327 -21.13 22.86 -44.67
C PRO A 327 -22.13 22.24 -45.66
N ALA A 328 -22.04 22.65 -46.92
CA ALA A 328 -22.75 22.10 -48.07
C ALA A 328 -21.75 21.65 -49.16
N GLU A 329 -22.09 20.51 -49.76
CA GLU A 329 -21.52 19.66 -50.84
C GLU A 329 -21.13 20.35 -52.18
N PRO A 330 -20.36 19.73 -53.14
CA PRO A 330 -20.59 18.36 -53.68
C PRO A 330 -19.39 17.48 -54.15
N THR A 331 -19.75 16.20 -54.37
CA THR A 331 -19.14 14.98 -54.99
C THR A 331 -18.82 15.13 -56.51
N PRO A 332 -18.41 14.08 -57.29
CA PRO A 332 -17.62 12.84 -57.09
C PRO A 332 -16.60 12.55 -58.24
N ASP A 333 -15.71 11.56 -58.09
CA ASP A 333 -15.47 10.53 -59.13
C ASP A 333 -14.64 9.35 -58.58
N ALA A 334 -15.20 8.14 -58.72
CA ALA A 334 -14.60 6.82 -58.52
C ALA A 334 -13.93 6.36 -59.85
N PRO A 335 -13.38 5.12 -60.07
CA PRO A 335 -13.47 3.89 -59.26
C PRO A 335 -12.15 3.07 -59.16
N ALA A 336 -11.96 2.30 -58.08
CA ALA A 336 -12.14 0.83 -57.94
C ALA A 336 -11.02 -0.05 -58.54
N ASP A 337 -10.38 -0.85 -57.70
CA ASP A 337 -10.72 -2.28 -57.51
C ASP A 337 -10.12 -2.72 -56.15
N ALA A 338 -10.91 -3.25 -55.20
CA ALA A 338 -11.31 -4.66 -55.09
C ALA A 338 -10.06 -5.57 -55.05
N SER A 339 -9.80 -6.42 -54.06
CA SER A 339 -10.67 -7.23 -53.18
C SER A 339 -9.73 -7.75 -52.08
N ALA A 340 -10.12 -7.71 -50.80
CA ALA A 340 -10.91 -8.72 -50.12
C ALA A 340 -10.07 -9.87 -49.50
N ASP A 341 -10.24 -9.96 -48.18
CA ASP A 341 -10.55 -11.16 -47.41
C ASP A 341 -9.54 -11.77 -46.43
N ALA A 342 -10.16 -12.02 -45.27
CA ALA A 342 -9.91 -12.99 -44.21
C ALA A 342 -8.87 -12.61 -43.14
N ASP A 343 -9.24 -12.17 -41.94
CA ASP A 343 -10.13 -12.73 -40.89
C ASP A 343 -9.35 -13.47 -39.79
N ALA A 344 -9.72 -13.13 -38.54
CA ALA A 344 -9.47 -13.76 -37.24
C ALA A 344 -8.03 -14.09 -36.81
N GLY A 345 -7.58 -13.88 -35.57
CA GLY A 345 -8.24 -13.49 -34.34
C GLY A 345 -7.34 -13.87 -33.13
N ALA A 346 -7.60 -13.21 -32.00
CA ALA A 346 -7.26 -13.59 -30.63
C ALA A 346 -5.80 -13.55 -30.13
N GLY A 347 -5.63 -12.97 -28.93
CA GLY A 347 -4.60 -13.38 -27.97
C GLY A 347 -3.90 -12.25 -27.22
N VAL A 348 -4.46 -11.84 -26.08
CA VAL A 348 -3.78 -11.03 -25.06
C VAL A 348 -2.57 -11.79 -24.51
N GLY A 349 -1.40 -11.14 -24.49
CA GLY A 349 -0.17 -11.66 -23.90
C GLY A 349 0.81 -10.53 -23.62
N THR A 350 0.87 -10.14 -22.35
CA THR A 350 2.04 -9.66 -21.58
C THR A 350 3.06 -8.73 -22.22
N ASP A 351 3.25 -7.62 -21.50
CA ASP A 351 4.40 -6.72 -21.52
C ASP A 351 5.74 -7.49 -21.70
N ARG A 352 6.29 -7.39 -22.91
CA ARG A 352 7.67 -7.71 -23.24
C ARG A 352 8.14 -6.67 -24.23
N GLY A 353 9.10 -5.85 -23.82
CA GLY A 353 9.84 -4.96 -24.71
C GLY A 353 10.34 -5.74 -25.93
N ALA A 354 9.75 -5.44 -27.08
CA ALA A 354 10.23 -5.96 -28.36
C ALA A 354 11.52 -5.20 -28.70
N ALA A 355 12.65 -5.89 -28.56
CA ALA A 355 13.90 -5.44 -29.15
C ALA A 355 13.70 -5.29 -30.66
N LEU A 356 13.98 -4.09 -31.19
CA LEU A 356 14.04 -3.87 -32.63
C LEU A 356 15.16 -4.76 -33.21
N SER A 357 14.82 -5.56 -34.22
CA SER A 357 15.81 -6.39 -34.91
C SER A 357 16.82 -5.50 -35.66
N PRO A 358 18.09 -5.93 -35.84
CA PRO A 358 19.17 -5.14 -36.46
C PRO A 358 18.86 -4.56 -37.85
N GLY A 359 17.87 -5.11 -38.58
CA GLY A 359 17.43 -4.59 -39.87
C GLY A 359 16.48 -3.38 -39.80
N ALA A 360 15.78 -3.17 -38.68
CA ALA A 360 14.86 -2.04 -38.50
C ALA A 360 15.61 -0.72 -38.28
N GLU A 361 16.74 -0.77 -37.57
CA GLU A 361 17.64 0.39 -37.41
C GLU A 361 18.26 0.81 -38.75
N ALA A 362 18.70 -0.14 -39.57
CA ALA A 362 19.20 0.15 -40.93
C ALA A 362 18.11 0.78 -41.81
N ALA A 363 16.87 0.29 -41.74
CA ALA A 363 15.76 0.84 -42.52
C ALA A 363 15.30 2.24 -42.05
N ILE A 364 15.38 2.52 -40.75
CA ILE A 364 15.08 3.85 -40.18
C ILE A 364 16.22 4.83 -40.50
N ALA A 365 17.47 4.40 -40.42
CA ALA A 365 18.63 5.19 -40.83
C ALA A 365 18.66 5.47 -42.34
N GLU A 366 18.28 4.50 -43.17
CA GLU A 366 18.10 4.66 -44.62
C GLU A 366 16.97 5.65 -44.92
N ARG A 367 15.83 5.56 -44.23
CA ARG A 367 14.72 6.51 -44.35
C ARG A 367 15.05 7.92 -43.87
N LEU A 368 15.84 8.07 -42.81
CA LEU A 368 16.34 9.37 -42.34
C LEU A 368 17.40 9.94 -43.30
N ALA A 369 18.28 9.10 -43.85
CA ALA A 369 19.23 9.50 -44.88
C ALA A 369 18.55 9.86 -46.21
N GLU A 370 17.41 9.24 -46.53
CA GLU A 370 16.58 9.52 -47.69
C GLU A 370 15.72 10.79 -47.48
N ALA A 371 15.23 11.03 -46.26
CA ALA A 371 14.59 12.28 -45.88
C ALA A 371 15.57 13.47 -45.92
N VAL A 372 16.82 13.28 -45.48
CA VAL A 372 17.89 14.31 -45.58
C VAL A 372 18.29 14.54 -47.05
N ARG A 373 18.44 13.49 -47.86
CA ARG A 373 18.68 13.61 -49.32
C ARG A 373 17.55 14.35 -50.05
N ASN A 374 16.29 14.11 -49.68
CA ASN A 374 15.14 14.83 -50.24
C ASN A 374 15.04 16.29 -49.76
N THR A 375 15.68 16.64 -48.63
CA THR A 375 15.77 18.03 -48.15
C THR A 375 16.83 18.82 -48.92
N ASP A 376 17.90 18.16 -49.39
CA ASP A 376 18.94 18.78 -50.22
C ASP A 376 18.44 19.08 -51.66
N GLU A 377 17.54 18.28 -52.24
CA GLU A 377 16.98 18.55 -53.57
C GLU A 377 15.91 19.67 -53.56
N ALA A 378 15.17 19.84 -52.46
CA ALA A 378 14.20 20.92 -52.31
C ALA A 378 14.84 22.29 -51.94
N GLY A 379 16.12 22.31 -51.57
CA GLY A 379 16.85 23.49 -51.08
C GLY A 379 17.82 24.14 -52.07
N ALA A 380 17.92 23.66 -53.31
CA ALA A 380 18.92 24.08 -54.30
C ALA A 380 18.80 25.54 -54.81
N GLY A 381 17.98 26.39 -54.17
CA GLY A 381 17.82 27.80 -54.51
C GLY A 381 18.18 28.82 -53.43
N ASP A 382 18.45 28.40 -52.18
CA ASP A 382 18.39 29.34 -51.04
C ASP A 382 19.53 29.16 -50.03
N GLY A 383 20.80 29.21 -50.47
CA GLY A 383 21.98 29.55 -49.65
C GLY A 383 22.21 28.85 -48.30
N ARG A 384 21.51 27.75 -47.97
CA ARG A 384 21.63 27.05 -46.69
C ARG A 384 22.92 26.22 -46.65
N PRO A 385 23.68 26.25 -45.54
CA PRO A 385 24.93 25.49 -45.42
C PRO A 385 24.64 23.99 -45.44
N ALA A 386 25.47 23.21 -46.13
CA ALA A 386 25.40 21.75 -46.16
C ALA A 386 25.46 21.18 -44.73
N VAL A 387 24.41 20.45 -44.32
CA VAL A 387 24.29 19.81 -43.01
C VAL A 387 24.45 18.31 -43.18
N VAL A 388 25.33 17.69 -42.41
CA VAL A 388 25.54 16.24 -42.41
C VAL A 388 25.10 15.65 -41.07
N SER A 389 24.08 14.81 -41.08
CA SER A 389 23.48 14.22 -39.87
C SER A 389 23.99 12.81 -39.60
N LEU A 390 24.45 12.55 -38.38
CA LEU A 390 24.86 11.23 -37.89
C LEU A 390 23.88 10.75 -36.80
N GLY A 391 23.25 9.59 -36.99
CA GLY A 391 22.28 9.01 -36.04
C GLY A 391 22.89 7.92 -35.16
N PHE A 392 22.51 7.91 -33.88
CA PHE A 392 22.86 6.90 -32.88
C PHE A 392 21.59 6.46 -32.13
N SER A 393 21.11 5.26 -32.41
CA SER A 393 19.87 4.71 -31.83
C SER A 393 20.15 3.89 -30.58
N TRP A 394 19.22 3.95 -29.62
CA TRP A 394 19.33 3.25 -28.35
C TRP A 394 18.01 2.56 -27.99
N ASP A 395 18.09 1.46 -27.24
CA ASP A 395 16.94 0.74 -26.68
C ASP A 395 16.47 1.32 -25.33
N LYS A 396 17.29 2.18 -24.72
CA LYS A 396 17.06 2.80 -23.40
C LYS A 396 17.48 4.28 -23.41
N PRO A 397 16.94 5.10 -22.49
CA PRO A 397 17.42 6.47 -22.30
C PRO A 397 18.93 6.51 -22.03
N THR A 398 19.67 7.23 -22.88
CA THR A 398 21.14 7.28 -22.88
C THR A 398 21.61 8.73 -22.88
N ALA A 399 22.60 9.05 -22.05
CA ALA A 399 23.20 10.37 -21.95
C ALA A 399 24.35 10.54 -22.96
N ALA A 400 24.55 11.75 -23.48
CA ALA A 400 25.58 12.02 -24.50
C ALA A 400 26.51 13.17 -24.10
N ALA A 401 27.77 13.12 -24.56
CA ALA A 401 28.71 14.23 -24.55
C ALA A 401 29.41 14.34 -25.92
N VAL A 402 29.53 15.57 -26.44
CA VAL A 402 30.14 15.84 -27.74
C VAL A 402 31.08 17.04 -27.65
N PHE A 403 32.35 16.82 -27.99
CA PHE A 403 33.40 17.84 -27.86
C PHE A 403 34.55 17.60 -28.84
N ARG A 404 35.41 18.61 -29.02
CA ARG A 404 36.62 18.49 -29.86
C ARG A 404 37.87 18.41 -29.00
N ARG A 405 38.75 17.46 -29.33
CA ARG A 405 40.03 17.29 -28.66
C ARG A 405 41.03 16.61 -29.60
N ALA A 406 42.27 17.12 -29.61
CA ALA A 406 43.37 16.61 -30.44
C ALA A 406 43.05 16.49 -31.95
N GLY A 407 42.21 17.38 -32.48
CA GLY A 407 41.80 17.36 -33.90
C GLY A 407 40.63 16.44 -34.23
N TYR A 408 40.18 15.63 -33.26
CA TYR A 408 39.03 14.75 -33.40
C TYR A 408 37.78 15.34 -32.75
N LEU A 409 36.62 15.01 -33.32
CA LEU A 409 35.34 15.13 -32.63
C LEU A 409 35.06 13.83 -31.88
N TRP A 410 34.79 13.94 -30.60
CA TRP A 410 34.45 12.84 -29.71
C TRP A 410 32.95 12.87 -29.47
N VAL A 411 32.31 11.71 -29.63
CA VAL A 411 30.92 11.45 -29.26
C VAL A 411 30.95 10.34 -28.22
N VAL A 412 30.52 10.64 -27.00
CA VAL A 412 30.61 9.74 -25.85
C VAL A 412 29.23 9.50 -25.28
N PHE A 413 28.88 8.23 -25.06
CA PHE A 413 27.64 7.82 -24.43
C PHE A 413 27.92 7.02 -23.15
N ASP A 414 27.03 7.14 -22.17
CA ASP A 414 27.16 6.47 -20.86
C ASP A 414 26.72 4.99 -20.86
N ARG A 415 26.41 4.44 -22.05
CA ARG A 415 26.03 3.05 -22.29
C ARG A 415 26.89 2.45 -23.40
N PHE A 416 27.13 1.13 -23.32
CA PHE A 416 27.88 0.39 -24.33
C PHE A 416 26.98 -0.17 -25.43
N GLN A 417 27.35 0.06 -26.69
CA GLN A 417 26.82 -0.57 -27.89
C GLN A 417 27.92 -0.60 -28.97
N GLU A 418 27.93 -1.64 -29.81
CA GLU A 418 28.79 -1.65 -31.01
C GLU A 418 28.15 -0.79 -32.11
N VAL A 419 28.88 0.21 -32.59
CA VAL A 419 28.37 1.19 -33.56
C VAL A 419 28.74 0.75 -34.97
N ASP A 420 27.79 0.81 -35.91
CA ASP A 420 28.05 0.57 -37.34
C ASP A 420 28.88 1.73 -37.95
N LEU A 421 30.20 1.55 -37.96
CA LEU A 421 31.15 2.53 -38.48
C LEU A 421 31.03 2.75 -39.99
N ASP A 422 30.56 1.75 -40.74
CA ASP A 422 30.40 1.84 -42.19
C ASP A 422 29.15 2.67 -42.52
N LEU A 423 28.07 2.51 -41.76
CA LEU A 423 26.90 3.38 -41.84
C LEU A 423 27.25 4.83 -41.52
N LEU A 424 28.00 5.09 -40.44
CA LEU A 424 28.43 6.46 -40.09
C LEU A 424 29.35 7.07 -41.15
N ARG A 425 30.23 6.29 -41.80
CA ARG A 425 31.06 6.76 -42.92
C ARG A 425 30.22 7.08 -44.16
N ARG A 426 29.18 6.30 -44.46
CA ARG A 426 28.25 6.58 -45.58
C ARG A 426 27.36 7.80 -45.30
N ALA A 427 26.76 7.88 -44.12
CA ALA A 427 25.92 9.01 -43.70
C ALA A 427 26.73 10.32 -43.57
N GLY A 428 28.00 10.20 -43.17
CA GLY A 428 28.95 11.29 -43.05
C GLY A 428 29.66 11.73 -44.33
N ALA A 429 29.28 11.20 -45.50
CA ALA A 429 30.03 11.36 -46.75
C ALA A 429 30.29 12.84 -47.09
N GLY A 430 31.54 13.17 -47.40
CA GLY A 430 31.99 14.53 -47.75
C GLY A 430 32.43 15.41 -46.56
N VAL A 431 31.95 15.14 -45.34
CA VAL A 431 32.31 15.92 -44.12
C VAL A 431 33.14 15.10 -43.14
N VAL A 432 32.80 13.82 -42.94
CA VAL A 432 33.51 12.90 -42.05
C VAL A 432 34.60 12.16 -42.83
N ARG A 433 35.85 12.24 -42.38
CA ARG A 433 37.03 11.67 -43.07
C ARG A 433 37.46 10.32 -42.49
N SER A 434 37.32 10.13 -41.19
CA SER A 434 37.55 8.87 -40.50
C SER A 434 36.58 8.74 -39.32
N VAL A 435 36.21 7.50 -38.99
CA VAL A 435 35.37 7.14 -37.83
C VAL A 435 35.95 5.87 -37.22
N GLU A 436 36.18 5.90 -35.92
CA GLU A 436 36.63 4.76 -35.13
C GLU A 436 35.89 4.72 -33.79
N GLN A 437 35.64 3.53 -33.27
CA GLN A 437 35.11 3.35 -31.92
C GLN A 437 36.27 3.00 -30.97
N VAL A 438 36.40 3.75 -29.88
CA VAL A 438 37.41 3.53 -28.84
C VAL A 438 36.75 2.78 -27.69
N ARG A 439 37.33 1.65 -27.28
CA ARG A 439 36.79 0.86 -26.17
C ARG A 439 37.37 1.33 -24.85
N VAL A 440 36.53 1.89 -23.98
CA VAL A 440 36.91 2.40 -22.66
C VAL A 440 35.95 1.81 -21.62
N GLY A 441 36.41 0.77 -20.93
CA GLY A 441 35.59 0.01 -19.98
C GLY A 441 34.47 -0.83 -20.65
N PRO A 442 33.69 -1.57 -19.85
CA PRO A 442 32.60 -2.42 -20.35
C PRO A 442 31.30 -1.66 -20.66
N ASP A 443 31.13 -0.45 -20.13
CA ASP A 443 29.79 0.18 -20.00
C ASP A 443 29.61 1.48 -20.80
N SER A 444 30.54 1.90 -21.66
CA SER A 444 30.44 3.19 -22.39
C SER A 444 30.81 3.09 -23.88
N THR A 445 30.17 3.90 -24.72
CA THR A 445 30.42 3.95 -26.17
C THR A 445 31.11 5.25 -26.54
N LEU A 446 32.31 5.15 -27.12
CA LEU A 446 33.06 6.32 -27.57
C LEU A 446 33.35 6.21 -29.06
N VAL A 447 32.86 7.19 -29.82
CA VAL A 447 33.13 7.30 -31.26
C VAL A 447 33.97 8.54 -31.50
N ARG A 448 35.12 8.34 -32.14
CA ARG A 448 36.07 9.38 -32.51
C ARG A 448 36.03 9.56 -34.02
N LEU A 449 35.85 10.80 -34.47
CA LEU A 449 35.70 11.11 -35.89
C LEU A 449 36.52 12.35 -36.31
N THR A 450 37.15 12.28 -37.48
CA THR A 450 37.78 13.45 -38.11
C THR A 450 36.83 14.08 -39.10
N THR A 451 36.76 15.40 -39.10
CA THR A 451 35.80 16.18 -39.90
C THR A 451 36.52 17.25 -40.69
N ALA A 452 35.93 17.68 -41.81
CA ALA A 452 36.43 18.83 -42.56
C ALA A 452 36.53 20.08 -41.65
N PRO A 453 37.56 20.93 -41.82
CA PRO A 453 37.72 22.14 -41.01
C PRO A 453 36.48 23.03 -41.02
N GLY A 454 36.11 23.58 -39.86
CA GLY A 454 34.98 24.50 -39.73
C GLY A 454 33.61 23.86 -39.46
N PHE A 455 33.44 22.55 -39.70
CA PHE A 455 32.20 21.85 -39.36
C PHE A 455 32.14 21.54 -37.86
N ASN A 456 31.10 21.96 -37.14
CA ASN A 456 30.92 21.68 -35.72
C ASN A 456 29.50 21.13 -35.44
N PRO A 457 29.34 20.29 -34.39
CA PRO A 457 28.09 19.60 -34.12
C PRO A 457 27.03 20.52 -33.51
N SER A 458 25.77 20.32 -33.91
CA SER A 458 24.54 20.54 -33.12
C SER A 458 23.89 19.19 -32.84
N LEU A 459 23.18 19.09 -31.72
CA LEU A 459 22.51 17.86 -31.34
C LEU A 459 21.00 18.07 -31.38
N ARG A 460 20.28 17.05 -31.84
CA ARG A 460 18.83 16.94 -31.68
C ARG A 460 18.47 15.51 -31.27
N ARG A 461 17.30 15.35 -30.66
CA ARG A 461 16.81 14.06 -30.16
C ARG A 461 15.43 13.77 -30.74
N ASP A 462 15.24 12.55 -31.24
CA ASP A 462 13.94 12.05 -31.72
C ASP A 462 13.66 10.71 -31.04
N GLY A 463 12.81 10.71 -30.01
CA GLY A 463 12.63 9.56 -29.12
C GLY A 463 13.94 9.14 -28.44
N LEU A 464 14.41 7.93 -28.74
CA LEU A 464 15.69 7.35 -28.27
C LEU A 464 16.84 7.50 -29.29
N LEU A 465 16.60 8.18 -30.43
CA LEU A 465 17.62 8.47 -31.43
C LEU A 465 18.33 9.79 -31.10
N TRP A 466 19.65 9.72 -30.91
CA TRP A 466 20.52 10.89 -30.88
C TRP A 466 20.99 11.22 -32.28
N VAL A 467 20.76 12.46 -32.74
CA VAL A 467 21.24 12.93 -34.04
C VAL A 467 22.25 14.05 -33.84
N VAL A 468 23.43 13.86 -34.42
CA VAL A 468 24.53 14.84 -34.44
C VAL A 468 24.62 15.46 -35.83
N ASP A 469 24.17 16.70 -35.94
CA ASP A 469 24.18 17.48 -37.18
C ASP A 469 25.49 18.28 -37.28
N LEU A 470 26.29 18.02 -38.30
CA LEU A 470 27.57 18.67 -38.58
C LEU A 470 27.37 19.76 -39.63
N MET A 471 27.65 21.00 -39.27
CA MET A 471 27.53 22.17 -40.17
C MET A 471 28.63 23.20 -39.91
N GLN A 472 28.90 24.09 -40.86
CA GLN A 472 29.92 25.14 -40.67
C GLN A 472 29.47 26.19 -39.66
N ARG A 473 29.96 26.09 -38.42
CA ARG A 473 29.63 27.00 -37.31
C ARG A 473 30.73 26.98 -36.25
N PRO A 474 30.84 27.98 -35.35
CA PRO A 474 31.73 27.86 -34.19
C PRO A 474 31.23 26.79 -33.22
N LEU A 475 32.14 26.07 -32.55
CA LEU A 475 31.80 25.10 -31.51
C LEU A 475 31.25 25.84 -30.28
N ARG A 476 29.94 25.78 -30.07
CA ARG A 476 29.25 26.31 -28.88
C ARG A 476 28.05 25.42 -28.53
N PRO A 477 27.75 25.22 -27.23
CA PRO A 477 26.51 24.59 -26.79
C PRO A 477 25.33 25.55 -26.99
N GLU A 478 24.10 25.01 -26.96
CA GLU A 478 22.88 25.84 -26.97
C GLU A 478 22.66 26.51 -25.61
N ARG A 479 23.00 25.80 -24.52
CA ARG A 479 22.88 26.25 -23.14
C ARG A 479 24.22 26.04 -22.41
N PRO A 480 24.92 27.11 -22.00
CA PRO A 480 26.17 26.97 -21.27
C PRO A 480 25.92 26.48 -19.84
N VAL A 481 26.67 25.47 -19.41
CA VAL A 481 26.72 24.98 -18.04
C VAL A 481 27.58 25.93 -17.21
N ALA A 482 27.04 26.45 -16.11
CA ALA A 482 27.79 27.26 -15.17
C ALA A 482 28.88 26.43 -14.47
N VAL A 483 30.06 27.01 -14.25
CA VAL A 483 31.13 26.36 -13.47
C VAL A 483 31.33 27.19 -12.23
N GLN A 484 30.92 26.69 -11.07
CA GLN A 484 30.89 27.42 -9.81
C GLN A 484 32.06 26.99 -8.90
N PRO A 485 33.05 27.86 -8.64
CA PRO A 485 34.11 27.58 -7.69
C PRO A 485 33.61 27.69 -6.25
N GLN A 486 33.69 26.58 -5.49
CA GLN A 486 33.36 26.54 -4.08
C GLN A 486 34.67 26.43 -3.27
N VAL A 487 35.17 27.57 -2.80
CA VAL A 487 36.43 27.62 -2.03
C VAL A 487 36.23 27.14 -0.58
N ASN A 488 35.04 27.37 -0.01
CA ASN A 488 34.70 27.03 1.38
C ASN A 488 33.65 25.92 1.42
N SER A 489 34.05 24.68 1.13
CA SER A 489 33.19 23.49 1.25
C SER A 489 33.67 22.62 2.42
N PRO A 490 32.77 21.97 3.20
CA PRO A 490 33.13 21.08 4.30
C PRO A 490 34.05 19.92 3.90
N VAL A 491 34.00 19.54 2.61
CA VAL A 491 34.78 18.44 2.02
C VAL A 491 36.05 18.95 1.31
N GLY A 492 36.43 20.21 1.53
CA GLY A 492 37.50 20.90 0.83
C GLY A 492 37.02 21.62 -0.44
N ALA A 493 37.86 22.52 -0.96
CA ALA A 493 37.55 23.33 -2.13
C ALA A 493 37.21 22.44 -3.36
N ARG A 494 36.18 22.81 -4.13
CA ARG A 494 35.70 22.02 -5.29
C ARG A 494 35.11 22.91 -6.38
N LEU A 495 34.89 22.36 -7.57
CA LEU A 495 34.10 22.99 -8.64
C LEU A 495 32.76 22.27 -8.75
N LEU A 496 31.66 23.02 -8.67
CA LEU A 496 30.31 22.51 -8.89
C LEU A 496 29.81 22.90 -10.28
N LEU A 497 29.25 21.94 -10.99
CA LEU A 497 28.60 22.10 -12.29
C LEU A 497 27.12 21.75 -12.11
N PRO A 498 26.19 22.71 -11.97
CA PRO A 498 24.78 22.44 -11.70
C PRO A 498 24.11 21.91 -12.98
N VAL A 499 24.11 20.59 -13.14
CA VAL A 499 23.51 19.88 -14.26
C VAL A 499 22.53 18.85 -13.74
N VAL A 500 21.27 18.92 -14.20
CA VAL A 500 20.21 18.01 -13.77
C VAL A 500 20.34 16.70 -14.57
N GLU A 501 20.34 15.57 -13.86
CA GLU A 501 20.49 14.22 -14.46
C GLU A 501 21.82 14.02 -15.22
N GLY A 502 22.94 14.28 -14.54
CA GLY A 502 24.26 13.91 -15.05
C GLY A 502 24.39 12.39 -15.23
N GLY A 503 24.79 11.95 -16.43
CA GLY A 503 25.09 10.55 -16.71
C GLY A 503 26.29 10.04 -15.90
N ARG A 504 26.68 8.78 -16.12
CA ARG A 504 27.88 8.22 -15.47
C ARG A 504 29.14 8.93 -15.96
N VAL A 505 30.03 9.29 -15.04
CA VAL A 505 31.34 9.86 -15.38
C VAL A 505 32.19 8.78 -16.06
N VAL A 506 32.65 9.07 -17.28
CA VAL A 506 33.48 8.18 -18.08
C VAL A 506 34.93 8.67 -18.03
N PRO A 507 35.85 7.98 -17.34
CA PRO A 507 37.28 8.26 -17.41
C PRO A 507 37.84 7.76 -18.74
N VAL A 508 38.44 8.65 -19.53
CA VAL A 508 38.95 8.38 -20.88
C VAL A 508 40.43 8.66 -20.94
N ARG A 509 41.20 7.75 -21.55
CA ARG A 509 42.61 7.97 -21.88
C ARG A 509 42.74 8.32 -23.36
N ASP A 510 43.32 9.48 -23.68
CA ASP A 510 43.50 9.93 -25.06
C ASP A 510 44.55 9.06 -25.77
N PRO A 511 44.21 8.36 -26.88
CA PRO A 511 45.18 7.52 -27.60
C PRO A 511 46.33 8.32 -28.25
N GLU A 512 46.13 9.59 -28.61
CA GLU A 512 47.16 10.41 -29.26
C GLU A 512 48.07 11.10 -28.25
N ARG A 513 47.49 11.57 -27.12
CA ARG A 513 48.20 12.36 -26.11
C ARG A 513 48.62 11.57 -24.89
N GLY A 514 48.03 10.39 -24.66
CA GLY A 514 48.35 9.49 -23.57
C GLY A 514 47.85 9.92 -22.18
N ASP A 515 47.27 11.12 -22.06
CA ASP A 515 46.74 11.70 -20.82
C ASP A 515 45.29 11.27 -20.55
N GLN A 516 44.91 11.27 -19.28
CA GLN A 516 43.57 10.90 -18.82
C GLN A 516 42.69 12.14 -18.64
N PHE A 517 41.41 12.02 -18.94
CA PHE A 517 40.40 13.05 -18.71
C PHE A 517 39.06 12.43 -18.36
N PHE A 518 38.17 13.22 -17.76
CA PHE A 518 36.84 12.77 -17.38
C PHE A 518 35.80 13.39 -18.31
N VAL A 519 34.82 12.58 -18.71
CA VAL A 519 33.68 13.01 -19.51
C VAL A 519 32.41 12.75 -18.73
N LEU A 520 31.53 13.73 -18.66
CA LEU A 520 30.20 13.62 -18.12
C LEU A 520 29.18 13.80 -19.24
N PRO A 521 28.60 12.71 -19.75
CA PRO A 521 27.45 12.74 -20.63
C PRO A 521 26.22 13.33 -19.93
N LEU A 522 25.42 14.10 -20.65
CA LEU A 522 24.18 14.71 -20.14
C LEU A 522 22.97 14.24 -20.94
N ILE A 523 21.86 14.00 -20.27
CA ILE A 523 20.58 13.63 -20.90
C ILE A 523 19.91 14.85 -21.54
N GLN A 524 20.01 16.02 -20.90
CA GLN A 524 19.40 17.25 -21.37
C GLN A 524 20.10 17.77 -22.63
N LEU A 525 19.33 17.95 -23.70
CA LEU A 525 19.84 18.40 -25.00
C LEU A 525 20.43 19.82 -24.92
N GLY A 526 21.55 20.03 -25.61
CA GLY A 526 22.16 21.35 -25.84
C GLY A 526 23.01 21.90 -24.69
N HIS A 527 23.17 21.17 -23.59
CA HIS A 527 23.94 21.64 -22.43
C HIS A 527 25.42 21.30 -22.56
N GLY A 528 26.30 22.29 -22.46
CA GLY A 528 27.76 22.09 -22.51
C GLY A 528 28.56 23.24 -21.91
N VAL A 529 29.88 23.10 -21.82
CA VAL A 529 30.76 24.13 -21.25
C VAL A 529 31.08 25.20 -22.28
N TYR A 530 30.79 26.45 -21.96
CA TYR A 530 31.22 27.62 -22.73
C TYR A 530 31.26 28.89 -21.86
N PRO A 531 32.29 29.74 -21.94
CA PRO A 531 33.56 29.54 -22.64
C PRO A 531 34.44 28.48 -21.96
N GLU A 532 35.59 28.15 -22.54
CA GLU A 532 36.62 27.31 -21.89
C GLU A 532 36.98 27.90 -20.51
N ARG A 533 37.01 27.05 -19.48
CA ARG A 533 37.40 27.45 -18.12
C ARG A 533 38.72 26.78 -17.72
N ARG A 534 39.70 27.59 -17.33
CA ARG A 534 41.02 27.13 -16.87
C ARG A 534 41.18 27.43 -15.39
N PHE A 535 41.52 26.40 -14.63
CA PHE A 535 41.87 26.45 -13.22
C PHE A 535 43.29 25.92 -13.02
N PRO A 536 43.94 26.16 -11.86
CA PRO A 536 45.30 25.69 -11.62
C PRO A 536 45.48 24.18 -11.79
N GLU A 537 44.52 23.36 -11.34
CA GLU A 537 44.62 21.90 -11.37
C GLU A 537 43.75 21.22 -12.44
N VAL A 538 42.83 21.94 -13.09
CA VAL A 538 41.94 21.36 -14.11
C VAL A 538 41.62 22.34 -15.24
N THR A 539 41.27 21.83 -16.41
CA THR A 539 40.76 22.63 -17.54
C THR A 539 39.48 22.01 -18.09
N LEU A 540 38.44 22.82 -18.24
CA LEU A 540 37.17 22.45 -18.83
C LEU A 540 37.08 23.06 -20.23
N PRO A 541 37.37 22.29 -21.31
CA PRO A 541 37.32 22.77 -22.69
C PRO A 541 35.88 23.06 -23.14
N VAL A 542 35.74 23.77 -24.26
CA VAL A 542 34.42 23.98 -24.88
C VAL A 542 33.82 22.67 -25.35
N THR A 543 32.57 22.42 -24.99
CA THR A 543 31.80 21.25 -25.44
C THR A 543 30.51 21.68 -26.13
N ALA A 544 30.03 20.91 -27.09
CA ALA A 544 28.70 21.12 -27.70
C ALA A 544 27.59 20.48 -26.87
N GLN A 545 27.90 19.36 -26.21
CA GLN A 545 27.05 18.63 -25.30
C GLN A 545 27.92 18.01 -24.19
N GLY A 546 27.42 17.94 -22.97
CA GLY A 546 28.09 17.30 -21.84
C GLY A 546 29.22 18.16 -21.25
N VAL A 547 29.90 17.62 -20.25
CA VAL A 547 31.04 18.28 -19.60
C VAL A 547 32.30 17.44 -19.78
N VAL A 548 33.44 18.10 -20.03
CA VAL A 548 34.75 17.45 -20.07
C VAL A 548 35.67 18.14 -19.07
N VAL A 549 36.41 17.34 -18.32
CA VAL A 549 37.39 17.81 -17.33
C VAL A 549 38.74 17.20 -17.66
N VAL A 550 39.70 18.05 -17.99
CA VAL A 550 41.10 17.67 -18.23
C VAL A 550 41.90 17.97 -16.97
N PRO A 551 42.28 16.95 -16.19
CA PRO A 551 43.09 17.14 -14.99
C PRO A 551 44.55 17.46 -15.34
N HIS A 552 45.17 18.34 -14.56
CA HIS A 552 46.62 18.62 -14.58
C HIS A 552 47.38 17.88 -13.46
N SER A 553 46.66 17.12 -12.62
CA SER A 553 47.19 16.34 -11.50
C SER A 553 46.42 15.04 -11.34
N ASP A 554 47.09 13.96 -10.91
CA ASP A 554 46.49 12.62 -10.77
C ASP A 554 45.52 12.51 -9.58
N ARG A 555 45.50 13.51 -8.69
CA ARG A 555 44.64 13.54 -7.50
C ARG A 555 43.21 14.02 -7.77
N ILE A 556 42.89 14.36 -9.02
CA ILE A 556 41.60 14.94 -9.41
C ILE A 556 40.58 13.83 -9.62
N GLU A 557 39.45 13.97 -8.94
CA GLU A 557 38.28 13.11 -9.12
C GLU A 557 37.09 13.93 -9.62
N MET A 558 36.29 13.31 -10.47
CA MET A 558 35.00 13.85 -10.90
C MET A 558 33.90 12.89 -10.47
N ARG A 559 32.88 13.42 -9.81
CA ARG A 559 31.71 12.66 -9.35
C ARG A 559 30.45 13.29 -9.92
N SER A 560 29.51 12.45 -10.33
CA SER A 560 28.16 12.89 -10.70
C SER A 560 27.25 12.73 -9.49
N SER A 561 26.51 13.78 -9.14
CA SER A 561 25.49 13.81 -8.08
C SER A 561 24.15 14.24 -8.69
N ARG A 562 23.10 14.31 -7.86
CA ARG A 562 21.78 14.81 -8.32
C ARG A 562 21.73 16.32 -8.46
N SER A 563 22.55 17.05 -7.69
CA SER A 563 22.68 18.52 -7.74
C SER A 563 23.62 19.00 -8.83
N GLY A 564 24.40 18.11 -9.44
CA GLY A 564 25.31 18.43 -10.52
C GLY A 564 26.50 17.48 -10.63
N ALA A 565 27.53 17.90 -11.35
CA ALA A 565 28.82 17.23 -11.28
C ALA A 565 29.80 18.02 -10.43
N GLU A 566 30.54 17.30 -9.60
CA GLU A 566 31.56 17.84 -8.72
C GLU A 566 32.94 17.42 -9.20
N VAL A 567 33.85 18.40 -9.30
CA VAL A 567 35.26 18.15 -9.53
C VAL A 567 36.00 18.50 -8.24
N THR A 568 36.70 17.51 -7.68
CA THR A 568 37.40 17.65 -6.40
C THR A 568 38.79 17.00 -6.46
N ALA A 569 39.56 17.13 -5.40
CA ALA A 569 40.85 16.49 -5.21
C ALA A 569 41.03 16.01 -3.77
N GLU A 570 41.87 15.00 -3.54
CA GLU A 570 42.23 14.56 -2.19
C GLU A 570 42.90 15.72 -1.41
N GLY A 571 42.21 16.30 -0.42
CA GLY A 571 42.63 17.50 0.31
C GLY A 571 42.08 18.84 -0.25
N GLY A 572 41.14 18.79 -1.20
CA GLY A 572 40.49 19.96 -1.84
C GLY A 572 41.28 20.53 -3.01
N LEU A 573 40.58 21.07 -4.02
CA LEU A 573 41.15 21.73 -5.20
C LEU A 573 41.90 23.03 -4.84
N ILE A 574 43.02 23.27 -5.50
CA ILE A 574 43.68 24.57 -5.43
C ILE A 574 42.93 25.55 -6.37
N LEU A 575 42.08 26.38 -5.78
CA LEU A 575 41.36 27.44 -6.48
C LEU A 575 42.03 28.80 -6.21
N SER A 576 42.26 29.59 -7.26
CA SER A 576 42.80 30.95 -7.08
C SER A 576 41.76 31.86 -6.41
N PRO A 577 42.07 32.47 -5.25
CA PRO A 577 41.11 33.28 -4.49
C PRO A 577 40.63 34.54 -5.25
N GLU A 578 41.29 34.95 -6.33
CA GLU A 578 40.86 36.09 -7.14
C GLU A 578 39.70 35.78 -8.10
N SER A 579 39.51 34.55 -8.55
CA SER A 579 38.49 34.22 -9.56
C SER A 579 37.07 34.20 -8.99
N GLY A 580 36.92 33.56 -7.82
CA GLY A 580 35.66 33.59 -7.06
C GLY A 580 35.37 34.98 -6.51
N ARG A 581 36.40 35.75 -6.13
CA ARG A 581 36.27 37.13 -5.64
C ARG A 581 35.91 38.12 -6.75
N LEU A 582 36.39 37.95 -7.99
CA LEU A 582 36.02 38.82 -9.12
C LEU A 582 34.63 38.49 -9.70
N GLU A 583 34.19 37.22 -9.71
CA GLU A 583 32.81 36.86 -10.07
C GLU A 583 31.81 37.27 -8.97
N THR A 584 32.15 37.06 -7.68
CA THR A 584 31.34 37.61 -6.57
C THR A 584 31.40 39.13 -6.51
N LEU A 585 32.52 39.80 -6.79
CA LEU A 585 32.55 41.28 -6.85
C LEU A 585 31.86 41.84 -8.11
N ALA A 586 31.79 41.08 -9.20
CA ALA A 586 31.01 41.44 -10.39
C ALA A 586 29.50 41.31 -10.15
N THR A 587 29.05 40.42 -9.25
CA THR A 587 27.64 40.30 -8.83
C THR A 587 27.30 41.15 -7.60
N LEU A 588 28.23 41.33 -6.65
CA LEU A 588 28.07 42.18 -5.45
C LEU A 588 28.06 43.68 -5.77
N GLY A 589 28.37 44.07 -7.01
CA GLY A 589 28.22 45.44 -7.52
C GLY A 589 26.82 45.77 -8.05
N GLN A 590 25.89 44.80 -8.11
CA GLN A 590 24.53 45.00 -8.61
C GLN A 590 23.49 44.45 -7.63
N GLY A 591 23.17 45.26 -6.61
CA GLY A 591 21.94 45.16 -5.83
C GLY A 591 22.15 44.66 -4.40
N ALA A 592 22.18 45.57 -3.42
CA ALA A 592 21.72 45.20 -2.08
C ALA A 592 20.28 44.68 -2.22
N LEU A 593 19.97 43.53 -1.61
CA LEU A 593 18.62 42.94 -1.65
C LEU A 593 17.60 44.01 -1.25
N LYS A 594 16.51 44.12 -2.02
CA LYS A 594 15.46 45.10 -1.73
C LYS A 594 14.60 44.59 -0.58
N ALA A 595 14.81 45.15 0.61
CA ALA A 595 14.01 44.88 1.80
C ALA A 595 12.86 45.91 1.96
N VAL A 596 11.69 45.41 2.38
CA VAL A 596 10.48 46.15 2.75
C VAL A 596 10.20 46.08 4.25
N PHE A 597 10.72 45.06 4.95
CA PHE A 597 10.54 44.89 6.39
C PHE A 597 11.73 45.48 7.19
N ASP A 598 11.40 46.21 8.25
CA ASP A 598 12.36 46.62 9.30
C ASP A 598 11.88 46.00 10.62
N ILE A 599 11.89 44.66 10.68
CA ILE A 599 11.36 43.90 11.82
C ILE A 599 12.08 44.27 13.13
N PRO A 600 13.43 44.36 13.18
CA PRO A 600 14.11 44.79 14.40
C PRO A 600 13.70 46.21 14.84
N GLY A 601 13.62 47.17 13.91
CA GLY A 601 13.20 48.53 14.22
C GLY A 601 11.75 48.60 14.74
N TRP A 602 10.86 47.76 14.21
CA TRP A 602 9.45 47.72 14.61
C TRP A 602 9.21 47.12 16.00
N ARG A 603 10.12 46.30 16.53
CA ARG A 603 10.04 45.85 17.93
C ARG A 603 10.16 47.01 18.91
N ARG A 604 10.87 48.08 18.52
CA ARG A 604 11.14 49.27 19.35
C ARG A 604 11.79 48.88 20.70
N ASP A 605 12.63 47.84 20.66
CA ASP A 605 13.37 47.33 21.82
C ASP A 605 14.42 48.38 22.24
N SER A 606 13.99 49.28 23.12
CA SER A 606 14.88 50.16 23.89
C SER A 606 15.00 49.57 25.28
N GLY A 607 16.21 49.24 25.75
CA GLY A 607 16.46 48.57 27.03
C GLY A 607 15.83 49.21 28.28
N ASP A 608 15.29 50.43 28.16
CA ASP A 608 14.62 51.18 29.22
C ASP A 608 13.07 51.17 29.15
N ARG A 609 12.44 50.55 28.14
CA ARG A 609 10.97 50.58 27.98
C ARG A 609 10.36 49.19 27.85
N ASP A 610 9.32 48.95 28.66
CA ASP A 610 8.52 47.73 28.63
C ASP A 610 7.59 47.70 27.40
N PHE A 611 7.30 46.49 26.91
CA PHE A 611 6.39 46.22 25.79
C PHE A 611 5.04 46.93 25.97
N GLN A 612 4.48 46.87 27.19
CA GLN A 612 3.19 47.51 27.49
C GLN A 612 3.23 49.03 27.38
N ALA A 613 4.35 49.66 27.71
CA ALA A 613 4.52 51.11 27.58
C ALA A 613 4.48 51.52 26.10
N VAL A 614 5.26 50.84 25.25
CA VAL A 614 5.30 51.12 23.80
C VAL A 614 3.94 50.84 23.15
N LEU A 615 3.26 49.76 23.56
CA LEU A 615 1.93 49.43 23.06
C LEU A 615 0.89 50.51 23.41
N ASN A 616 0.92 51.01 24.66
CA ASN A 616 0.02 52.07 25.09
C ASN A 616 0.28 53.38 24.35
N ASP A 617 1.54 53.73 24.10
CA ASP A 617 1.91 54.90 23.30
C ASP A 617 1.36 54.79 21.87
N LEU A 618 1.51 53.63 21.23
CA LEU A 618 0.98 53.37 19.88
C LEU A 618 -0.54 53.42 19.83
N ARG A 619 -1.23 52.82 20.81
CA ARG A 619 -2.70 52.88 20.92
C ARG A 619 -3.18 54.32 21.13
N TYR A 620 -2.50 55.08 21.98
CA TYR A 620 -2.79 56.49 22.20
C TYR A 620 -2.56 57.31 20.94
N ALA A 621 -1.48 57.07 20.20
CA ALA A 621 -1.21 57.72 18.92
C ALA A 621 -2.31 57.43 17.89
N VAL A 622 -2.80 56.19 17.80
CA VAL A 622 -3.94 55.84 16.94
C VAL A 622 -5.22 56.57 17.35
N ALA A 623 -5.49 56.66 18.65
CA ALA A 623 -6.68 57.32 19.18
C ALA A 623 -6.67 58.84 18.93
N MET A 624 -5.51 59.48 19.03
CA MET A 624 -5.34 60.92 18.84
C MET A 624 -5.08 61.34 17.39
N ALA A 625 -4.82 60.40 16.48
CA ALA A 625 -4.55 60.71 15.08
C ALA A 625 -5.78 61.28 14.34
N PRO A 626 -5.61 62.35 13.54
CA PRO A 626 -6.61 62.80 12.58
C PRO A 626 -7.01 61.67 11.62
N GLU A 627 -8.22 61.71 11.09
CA GLU A 627 -8.75 60.65 10.22
C GLU A 627 -7.82 60.33 9.03
N SER A 628 -7.24 61.34 8.39
CA SER A 628 -6.30 61.18 7.27
C SER A 628 -4.97 60.50 7.63
N GLN A 629 -4.55 60.54 8.91
CA GLN A 629 -3.29 59.95 9.40
C GLN A 629 -3.53 58.68 10.23
N ARG A 630 -4.79 58.36 10.52
CA ARG A 630 -5.16 57.21 11.37
C ARG A 630 -4.75 55.88 10.74
N GLY A 631 -4.82 55.77 9.40
CA GLY A 631 -4.34 54.61 8.66
C GLY A 631 -2.84 54.34 8.88
N GLU A 632 -2.00 55.38 8.82
CA GLU A 632 -0.55 55.26 9.06
C GLU A 632 -0.24 54.93 10.53
N ALA A 633 -0.92 55.57 11.48
CA ALA A 633 -0.78 55.27 12.90
C ALA A 633 -1.17 53.81 13.22
N ARG A 634 -2.24 53.31 12.59
CA ARG A 634 -2.65 51.90 12.70
C ARG A 634 -1.63 50.96 12.05
N LEU A 635 -1.01 51.35 10.94
CA LEU A 635 0.02 50.55 10.28
C LEU A 635 1.25 50.39 11.20
N GLU A 636 1.66 51.44 11.91
CA GLU A 636 2.72 51.37 12.93
C GLU A 636 2.35 50.42 14.08
N LEU A 637 1.10 50.46 14.54
CA LEU A 637 0.61 49.51 15.55
C LEU A 637 0.61 48.06 15.03
N ALA A 638 0.22 47.84 13.77
CA ALA A 638 0.25 46.52 13.15
C ALA A 638 1.68 45.99 12.98
N ARG A 639 2.63 46.85 12.58
CA ARG A 639 4.07 46.54 12.50
C ARG A 639 4.62 46.11 13.85
N PHE A 640 4.30 46.86 14.91
CA PHE A 640 4.71 46.53 16.27
C PHE A 640 4.14 45.18 16.74
N TYR A 641 2.86 44.91 16.48
CA TYR A 641 2.27 43.60 16.78
C TYR A 641 2.96 42.47 16.01
N PHE A 642 3.17 42.63 14.70
CA PHE A 642 3.85 41.64 13.87
C PHE A 642 5.28 41.35 14.34
N ALA A 643 6.06 42.39 14.62
CA ALA A 643 7.46 42.25 15.03
C ALA A 643 7.65 41.55 16.38
N ASN A 644 6.62 41.57 17.22
CA ASN A 644 6.57 40.92 18.52
C ASN A 644 5.75 39.60 18.52
N GLY A 645 5.43 39.04 17.34
CA GLY A 645 4.77 37.74 17.22
C GLY A 645 3.24 37.74 17.38
N TYR A 646 2.60 38.90 17.53
CA TYR A 646 1.13 39.03 17.66
C TYR A 646 0.43 39.10 16.30
N ALA A 647 0.58 38.04 15.51
CA ALA A 647 0.04 37.97 14.14
C ALA A 647 -1.51 38.14 14.07
N PRO A 648 -2.33 37.54 14.95
CA PRO A 648 -3.79 37.76 14.92
C PRO A 648 -4.19 39.22 15.16
N GLU A 649 -3.54 39.90 16.10
CA GLU A 649 -3.77 41.32 16.43
C GLU A 649 -3.33 42.22 15.29
N ALA A 650 -2.14 41.96 14.71
CA ALA A 650 -1.65 42.65 13.52
C ALA A 650 -2.67 42.52 12.37
N LEU A 651 -3.17 41.31 12.11
CA LEU A 651 -4.18 41.07 11.07
C LEU A 651 -5.50 41.81 11.37
N GLY A 652 -5.90 41.87 12.64
CA GLY A 652 -7.07 42.64 13.09
C GLY A 652 -6.96 44.12 12.75
N VAL A 653 -5.81 44.73 13.06
CA VAL A 653 -5.53 46.14 12.74
C VAL A 653 -5.46 46.36 11.22
N LEU A 654 -4.82 45.46 10.47
CA LEU A 654 -4.74 45.53 9.00
C LEU A 654 -6.12 45.41 8.35
N ARG A 655 -7.04 44.62 8.90
CA ARG A 655 -8.43 44.55 8.43
C ARG A 655 -9.18 45.87 8.66
N ALA A 656 -8.97 46.52 9.80
CA ALA A 656 -9.56 47.83 10.07
C ALA A 656 -9.02 48.90 9.09
N ILE A 657 -7.71 48.88 8.80
CA ILE A 657 -7.14 49.75 7.76
C ILE A 657 -7.77 49.47 6.40
N ALA A 658 -7.93 48.20 6.01
CA ALA A 658 -8.52 47.84 4.71
C ALA A 658 -9.99 48.28 4.56
N ALA A 659 -10.74 48.37 5.67
CA ALA A 659 -12.12 48.84 5.66
C ALA A 659 -12.23 50.37 5.59
N ASP A 660 -11.38 51.09 6.33
CA ASP A 660 -11.47 52.55 6.47
C ASP A 660 -10.63 53.32 5.43
N HIS A 661 -9.54 52.72 4.91
CA HIS A 661 -8.52 53.35 4.06
C HIS A 661 -8.16 52.48 2.85
N THR A 662 -9.09 52.37 1.89
CA THR A 662 -8.95 51.48 0.71
C THR A 662 -7.71 51.78 -0.16
N GLU A 663 -7.25 53.02 -0.18
CA GLU A 663 -6.05 53.47 -0.89
C GLU A 663 -4.76 52.81 -0.37
N MET A 664 -4.71 52.44 0.92
CA MET A 664 -3.55 51.79 1.52
C MET A 664 -3.42 50.31 1.12
N VAL A 665 -4.53 49.66 0.74
CA VAL A 665 -4.59 48.21 0.48
C VAL A 665 -3.69 47.77 -0.67
N ASN A 666 -3.42 48.65 -1.64
CA ASN A 666 -2.61 48.34 -2.81
C ASN A 666 -1.15 48.81 -2.69
N THR A 667 -0.76 49.33 -1.53
CA THR A 667 0.65 49.69 -1.27
C THR A 667 1.48 48.43 -1.01
N ALA A 668 2.74 48.46 -1.44
CA ALA A 668 3.68 47.35 -1.22
C ALA A 668 3.82 47.00 0.27
N ALA A 669 4.00 48.01 1.13
CA ALA A 669 4.18 47.81 2.57
C ALA A 669 2.96 47.13 3.23
N PHE A 670 1.74 47.51 2.86
CA PHE A 670 0.52 46.91 3.40
C PHE A 670 0.35 45.46 2.93
N ARG A 671 0.54 45.20 1.62
CA ARG A 671 0.45 43.85 1.04
C ARG A 671 1.49 42.91 1.64
N ALA A 672 2.74 43.36 1.75
CA ALA A 672 3.83 42.59 2.32
C ALA A 672 3.51 42.22 3.78
N LEU A 673 3.15 43.20 4.62
CA LEU A 673 2.85 42.96 6.03
C LEU A 673 1.63 42.04 6.22
N ARG A 674 0.56 42.23 5.45
CA ARG A 674 -0.63 41.36 5.55
C ARG A 674 -0.34 39.94 5.06
N GLY A 675 0.44 39.80 3.99
CA GLY A 675 0.90 38.51 3.47
C GLY A 675 1.76 37.75 4.48
N ALA A 676 2.80 38.39 5.02
CA ALA A 676 3.66 37.82 6.06
C ALA A 676 2.88 37.46 7.33
N THR A 677 1.95 38.33 7.77
CA THR A 677 1.08 38.04 8.92
C THR A 677 0.20 36.81 8.66
N ARG A 678 -0.36 36.65 7.45
CA ARG A 678 -1.16 35.49 7.07
C ARG A 678 -0.32 34.21 7.03
N PHE A 679 0.93 34.28 6.59
CA PHE A 679 1.87 33.16 6.62
C PHE A 679 2.15 32.68 8.06
N LEU A 680 2.41 33.60 8.99
CA LEU A 680 2.61 33.26 10.40
C LEU A 680 1.36 32.62 11.04
N MET A 681 0.18 32.89 10.48
CA MET A 681 -1.09 32.27 10.89
C MET A 681 -1.43 30.97 10.13
N HIS A 682 -0.50 30.40 9.35
CA HIS A 682 -0.73 29.22 8.50
C HIS A 682 -1.88 29.37 7.50
N ARG A 683 -2.07 30.60 6.98
CA ARG A 683 -3.05 30.91 5.93
C ARG A 683 -2.34 31.10 4.60
N ASP A 684 -1.58 30.09 4.19
CA ASP A 684 -0.57 30.22 3.15
C ASP A 684 -1.16 30.63 1.79
N GLY A 685 -2.34 30.12 1.41
CA GLY A 685 -3.02 30.56 0.17
C GLY A 685 -3.30 32.07 0.13
N GLN A 686 -3.82 32.62 1.22
CA GLN A 686 -4.09 34.06 1.33
C GLN A 686 -2.79 34.89 1.47
N ALA A 687 -1.71 34.28 1.96
CA ALA A 687 -0.40 34.90 2.01
C ALA A 687 0.19 35.02 0.61
N VAL A 688 0.12 33.94 -0.19
CA VAL A 688 0.55 33.93 -1.59
C VAL A 688 -0.20 34.98 -2.41
N ASP A 689 -1.53 35.10 -2.22
CA ASP A 689 -2.34 36.11 -2.92
C ASP A 689 -1.85 37.55 -2.65
N ASP A 690 -1.47 37.86 -1.40
CA ASP A 690 -0.98 39.19 -1.04
C ASP A 690 0.46 39.43 -1.51
N LEU A 691 1.33 38.43 -1.34
CA LEU A 691 2.75 38.52 -1.68
C LEU A 691 3.01 38.43 -3.19
N SER A 692 2.03 37.98 -3.98
CA SER A 692 2.07 37.95 -5.45
C SER A 692 1.54 39.24 -6.08
N HIS A 693 1.18 40.25 -5.29
CA HIS A 693 0.69 41.53 -5.82
C HIS A 693 1.77 42.23 -6.67
N PRO A 694 1.44 42.87 -7.82
CA PRO A 694 2.43 43.46 -8.72
C PRO A 694 3.36 44.49 -8.08
N SER A 695 2.92 45.16 -7.01
CA SER A 695 3.75 46.11 -6.24
C SER A 695 4.95 45.47 -5.54
N LEU A 696 4.99 44.13 -5.46
CA LEU A 696 6.02 43.34 -4.77
C LEU A 696 6.88 42.50 -5.74
N ALA A 697 6.67 42.63 -7.05
CA ALA A 697 7.34 41.79 -8.05
C ALA A 697 8.88 41.91 -8.01
N ASP A 698 9.39 43.12 -7.76
CA ASP A 698 10.82 43.43 -7.73
C ASP A 698 11.39 43.51 -6.29
N VAL A 699 10.74 42.88 -5.32
CA VAL A 699 11.16 42.89 -3.90
C VAL A 699 11.62 41.48 -3.51
N ASP A 700 12.92 41.32 -3.28
CA ASP A 700 13.53 40.01 -2.96
C ASP A 700 12.95 39.41 -1.68
N GLU A 701 12.71 40.26 -0.69
CA GLU A 701 12.13 39.83 0.59
C GLU A 701 10.68 39.32 0.41
N ALA A 702 9.86 39.99 -0.41
CA ALA A 702 8.53 39.49 -0.73
C ALA A 702 8.58 38.19 -1.56
N ALA A 703 9.59 38.03 -2.42
CA ALA A 703 9.84 36.79 -3.14
C ALA A 703 10.18 35.64 -2.17
N PHE A 704 11.03 35.86 -1.16
CA PHE A 704 11.34 34.88 -0.12
C PHE A 704 10.09 34.42 0.63
N TRP A 705 9.31 35.38 1.18
CA TRP A 705 8.09 35.07 1.92
C TRP A 705 7.04 34.35 1.06
N ARG A 706 6.91 34.74 -0.22
CA ARG A 706 6.01 34.08 -1.17
C ARG A 706 6.46 32.65 -1.46
N ALA A 707 7.75 32.43 -1.68
CA ALA A 707 8.32 31.11 -1.92
C ALA A 707 8.13 30.20 -0.69
N ALA A 708 8.30 30.75 0.52
CA ALA A 708 8.04 30.04 1.77
C ALA A 708 6.54 29.67 1.91
N ALA A 709 5.63 30.60 1.62
CA ALA A 709 4.20 30.32 1.65
C ALA A 709 3.77 29.28 0.59
N GLN A 710 4.31 29.37 -0.63
CA GLN A 710 4.09 28.39 -1.69
C GLN A 710 4.63 27.00 -1.31
N SER A 711 5.77 26.95 -0.61
CA SER A 711 6.33 25.68 -0.12
C SER A 711 5.36 24.91 0.78
N ARG A 712 4.61 25.62 1.63
CA ARG A 712 3.58 25.02 2.49
C ARG A 712 2.30 24.61 1.77
N LEU A 713 2.05 25.12 0.55
CA LEU A 713 0.90 24.75 -0.28
C LEU A 713 1.15 23.50 -1.14
N GLY A 714 2.39 23.03 -1.21
CA GLY A 714 2.80 21.83 -1.94
C GLY A 714 3.88 22.11 -2.99
N GLN A 715 4.68 21.08 -3.31
CA GLN A 715 5.83 21.14 -4.24
C GLN A 715 6.94 22.08 -3.73
N ALA A 716 7.35 21.94 -2.47
CA ALA A 716 8.34 22.82 -1.83
C ALA A 716 9.68 22.81 -2.58
N GLY A 717 10.09 21.67 -3.12
CA GLY A 717 11.29 21.57 -3.95
C GLY A 717 11.36 22.56 -5.13
N LEU A 718 10.23 22.98 -5.71
CA LEU A 718 10.23 23.97 -6.81
C LEU A 718 10.60 25.38 -6.35
N GLN A 719 10.42 25.68 -5.07
CA GLN A 719 10.68 27.00 -4.49
C GLN A 719 12.09 27.13 -3.92
N ALA A 720 12.83 26.03 -3.81
CA ALA A 720 14.16 25.97 -3.21
C ALA A 720 15.14 26.99 -3.82
N ALA A 721 15.21 27.09 -5.15
CA ALA A 721 16.13 28.02 -5.82
C ALA A 721 15.82 29.50 -5.51
N VAL A 722 14.54 29.85 -5.37
CA VAL A 722 14.14 31.22 -4.99
C VAL A 722 14.49 31.49 -3.52
N LEU A 723 14.22 30.52 -2.65
CA LEU A 723 14.54 30.59 -1.23
C LEU A 723 16.05 30.72 -0.99
N GLU A 724 16.86 29.94 -1.70
CA GLU A 724 18.33 30.03 -1.67
C GLU A 724 18.80 31.42 -2.12
N ALA A 725 18.35 31.86 -3.31
CA ALA A 725 18.78 33.13 -3.89
C ALA A 725 18.40 34.36 -3.05
N THR A 726 17.31 34.27 -2.28
CA THR A 726 16.78 35.36 -1.45
C THR A 726 16.99 35.13 0.05
N GLY A 727 17.64 34.04 0.45
CA GLY A 727 17.71 33.58 1.85
C GLY A 727 18.47 34.49 2.81
N ALA A 728 19.36 35.34 2.30
CA ALA A 728 20.11 36.31 3.10
C ALA A 728 19.21 37.35 3.80
N VAL A 729 17.93 37.48 3.43
CA VAL A 729 16.97 38.32 4.16
C VAL A 729 16.77 37.88 5.61
N LEU A 730 17.05 36.61 5.94
CA LEU A 730 16.91 36.06 7.28
C LEU A 730 17.99 36.54 8.26
N GLU A 731 19.15 37.01 7.79
CA GLU A 731 20.30 37.36 8.65
C GLU A 731 19.96 38.42 9.70
N ASN A 732 19.07 39.35 9.37
CA ASN A 732 18.69 40.47 10.23
C ASN A 732 17.34 40.25 10.94
N TYR A 733 16.73 39.08 10.82
CA TYR A 733 15.43 38.81 11.41
C TYR A 733 15.54 38.33 12.86
N PRO A 734 14.62 38.76 13.75
CA PRO A 734 14.56 38.23 15.10
C PRO A 734 14.20 36.73 15.09
N PRO A 735 14.61 35.97 16.11
CA PRO A 735 14.41 34.51 16.19
C PRO A 735 12.95 34.07 15.94
N ASP A 736 11.99 34.81 16.49
CA ASP A 736 10.55 34.54 16.39
C ASP A 736 10.02 34.46 14.94
N VAL A 737 10.70 35.13 14.00
CA VAL A 737 10.36 35.15 12.58
C VAL A 737 11.35 34.35 11.75
N ARG A 738 12.65 34.42 12.10
CA ARG A 738 13.72 33.72 11.41
C ARG A 738 13.56 32.20 11.48
N ILE A 739 13.39 31.64 12.68
CA ILE A 739 13.33 30.18 12.91
C ILE A 739 12.21 29.51 12.08
N PRO A 740 10.93 29.95 12.14
CA PRO A 740 9.87 29.27 11.39
C PRO A 740 10.03 29.40 9.87
N LEU A 741 10.66 30.47 9.37
CA LEU A 741 10.98 30.62 7.95
C LEU A 741 12.15 29.74 7.53
N ALA A 742 13.21 29.69 8.34
CA ALA A 742 14.38 28.85 8.11
C ALA A 742 14.00 27.36 8.05
N LEU A 743 13.09 26.90 8.93
CA LEU A 743 12.59 25.52 8.89
C LEU A 743 11.82 25.19 7.60
N VAL A 744 11.01 26.13 7.08
CA VAL A 744 10.30 25.96 5.80
C VAL A 744 11.27 25.94 4.63
N ALA A 745 12.27 26.82 4.65
CA ALA A 745 13.28 26.87 3.62
C ALA A 745 14.17 25.62 3.62
N ALA A 746 14.53 25.11 4.81
CA ALA A 746 15.25 23.86 4.95
C ALA A 746 14.47 22.67 4.38
N ASP A 747 13.18 22.55 4.68
CA ASP A 747 12.35 21.47 4.13
C ASP A 747 12.27 21.55 2.59
N ALA A 748 12.09 22.75 2.05
CA ALA A 748 12.04 22.99 0.61
C ALA A 748 13.37 22.62 -0.10
N THR A 749 14.51 22.99 0.46
CA THR A 749 15.82 22.67 -0.13
C THR A 749 16.18 21.19 0.03
N ILE A 750 15.76 20.54 1.11
CA ILE A 750 15.86 19.07 1.26
C ILE A 750 15.05 18.37 0.16
N GLU A 751 13.82 18.81 -0.11
CA GLU A 751 13.01 18.23 -1.20
C GLU A 751 13.63 18.45 -2.59
N ALA A 752 14.33 19.57 -2.79
CA ALA A 752 15.06 19.85 -4.03
C ALA A 752 16.39 19.07 -4.15
N GLY A 753 16.86 18.43 -3.08
CA GLY A 753 18.18 17.79 -3.04
C GLY A 753 19.35 18.78 -3.02
N ASP A 754 19.13 19.99 -2.52
CA ASP A 754 20.19 20.97 -2.28
C ASP A 754 20.67 20.87 -0.83
N ASP A 755 21.61 19.95 -0.61
CA ASP A 755 22.15 19.64 0.72
C ASP A 755 22.86 20.83 1.37
N LEU A 756 23.46 21.73 0.57
CA LEU A 756 24.19 22.89 1.07
C LEU A 756 23.23 23.96 1.59
N ALA A 757 22.21 24.30 0.79
CA ALA A 757 21.19 25.24 1.19
C ALA A 757 20.37 24.71 2.37
N ALA A 758 20.05 23.40 2.38
CA ALA A 758 19.43 22.72 3.51
C ALA A 758 20.21 22.89 4.82
N ASN A 759 21.51 22.59 4.81
CA ASN A 759 22.36 22.79 6.00
C ASN A 759 22.39 24.26 6.43
N THR A 760 22.52 25.19 5.47
CA THR A 760 22.55 26.64 5.77
C THR A 760 21.27 27.09 6.46
N PHE A 761 20.10 26.65 5.99
CA PHE A 761 18.82 26.99 6.62
C PHE A 761 18.59 26.25 7.95
N LEU A 762 19.06 25.01 8.11
CA LEU A 762 19.01 24.31 9.39
C LEU A 762 19.91 25.00 10.44
N GLU A 763 21.11 25.44 10.06
CA GLU A 763 21.97 26.26 10.92
C GLU A 763 21.30 27.59 11.26
N SER A 764 20.66 28.25 10.27
CA SER A 764 19.86 29.45 10.51
C SER A 764 18.64 29.20 11.40
N ALA A 765 18.14 27.98 11.52
CA ALA A 765 17.05 27.64 12.45
C ALA A 765 17.55 27.27 13.86
N ARG A 766 18.82 26.86 14.01
CA ARG A 766 19.43 26.48 15.29
C ARG A 766 19.81 27.72 16.09
N ASP A 767 19.07 27.95 17.16
CA ASP A 767 19.29 28.99 18.13
C ASP A 767 18.93 28.48 19.54
N PRO A 768 19.88 27.88 20.28
CA PRO A 768 19.60 27.21 21.55
C PRO A 768 18.97 28.09 22.64
N GLU A 769 19.08 29.42 22.53
CA GLU A 769 18.46 30.36 23.48
C GLU A 769 16.96 30.54 23.20
N PHE A 770 16.54 30.41 21.93
CA PHE A 770 15.17 30.72 21.48
C PHE A 770 14.40 29.52 20.92
N ASN A 771 15.08 28.42 20.57
CA ASN A 771 14.41 27.23 20.08
C ASN A 771 13.46 26.67 21.15
N THR A 772 12.21 26.49 20.77
CA THR A 772 11.26 25.74 21.57
C THR A 772 11.52 24.24 21.42
N THR A 773 10.96 23.44 22.32
CA THR A 773 10.96 21.97 22.18
C THR A 773 10.30 21.48 20.89
N HIS A 774 9.46 22.31 20.25
CA HIS A 774 8.87 22.00 18.96
C HIS A 774 9.83 22.28 17.80
N ASP A 775 10.61 23.36 17.91
CA ASP A 775 11.63 23.71 16.91
C ASP A 775 12.76 22.69 16.93
N GLU A 776 13.21 22.25 18.11
CA GLU A 776 14.23 21.21 18.24
C GLU A 776 13.78 19.90 17.56
N ALA A 777 12.54 19.47 17.80
CA ALA A 777 11.99 18.28 17.16
C ALA A 777 11.85 18.44 15.63
N ALA A 778 11.52 19.64 15.15
CA ALA A 778 11.48 19.94 13.72
C ALA A 778 12.88 19.89 13.08
N ILE A 779 13.87 20.48 13.74
CA ILE A 779 15.27 20.47 13.30
C ILE A 779 15.78 19.04 13.21
N GLN A 780 15.57 18.20 14.24
CA GLN A 780 15.98 16.79 14.24
C GLN A 780 15.28 15.98 13.15
N TYR A 781 13.98 16.23 12.93
CA TYR A 781 13.23 15.57 11.86
C TYR A 781 13.80 15.90 10.47
N LEU A 782 14.04 17.19 10.19
CA LEU A 782 14.58 17.65 8.91
C LEU A 782 16.04 17.24 8.72
N GLU A 783 16.85 17.22 9.78
CA GLU A 783 18.21 16.67 9.76
C GLU A 783 18.19 15.18 9.39
N GLY A 784 17.26 14.40 9.95
CA GLY A 784 17.05 13.02 9.55
C GLY A 784 16.68 12.87 8.06
N LYS A 785 15.79 13.72 7.54
CA LYS A 785 15.46 13.74 6.09
C LYS A 785 16.69 14.04 5.24
N LEU A 786 17.49 15.03 5.61
CA LEU A 786 18.72 15.40 4.92
C LEU A 786 19.73 14.25 4.93
N LEU A 787 19.96 13.63 6.09
CA LEU A 787 20.85 12.48 6.23
C LEU A 787 20.37 11.26 5.41
N ALA A 788 19.06 11.01 5.38
CA ALA A 788 18.49 9.94 4.56
C ALA A 788 18.71 10.21 3.06
N SER A 789 18.56 11.47 2.62
CA SER A 789 18.75 11.86 1.22
C SER A 789 20.21 11.75 0.75
N THR A 790 21.16 11.96 1.66
CA THR A 790 22.61 11.84 1.39
C THR A 790 23.15 10.42 1.53
N GLY A 791 22.32 9.45 1.93
CA GLY A 791 22.68 8.04 2.10
C GLY A 791 23.27 7.70 3.48
N ALA A 792 23.29 8.66 4.42
CA ALA A 792 23.72 8.45 5.81
C ALA A 792 22.58 7.84 6.64
N PHE A 793 22.10 6.64 6.24
CA PHE A 793 20.87 6.04 6.77
C PHE A 793 20.89 5.78 8.28
N GLU A 794 22.03 5.38 8.86
CA GLU A 794 22.13 5.16 10.31
C GLU A 794 21.96 6.47 11.10
N ALA A 795 22.63 7.53 10.64
CA ALA A 795 22.53 8.85 11.25
C ALA A 795 21.12 9.42 11.07
N ALA A 796 20.47 9.16 9.93
CA ALA A 796 19.09 9.55 9.70
C ALA A 796 18.12 8.88 10.70
N ILE A 797 18.24 7.57 10.88
CA ILE A 797 17.43 6.82 11.86
C ILE A 797 17.68 7.36 13.28
N ALA A 798 18.92 7.68 13.63
CA ALA A 798 19.25 8.26 14.94
C ALA A 798 18.61 9.64 15.15
N ALA A 799 18.70 10.54 14.17
CA ALA A 799 18.08 11.86 14.22
C ALA A 799 16.54 11.76 14.32
N TRP A 800 15.91 10.85 13.58
CA TRP A 800 14.47 10.61 13.70
C TRP A 800 14.06 10.04 15.07
N ARG A 801 14.85 9.15 15.67
CA ARG A 801 14.58 8.67 17.04
C ARG A 801 14.65 9.80 18.07
N GLU A 802 15.55 10.77 17.89
CA GLU A 802 15.60 11.94 18.75
C GLU A 802 14.35 12.81 18.56
N ALA A 803 13.90 13.02 17.32
CA ALA A 803 12.65 13.71 17.03
C ALA A 803 11.41 12.99 17.61
N GLU A 804 11.41 11.65 17.63
CA GLU A 804 10.39 10.81 18.26
C GLU A 804 10.34 10.95 19.78
N ALA A 805 11.51 11.05 20.43
CA ALA A 805 11.62 11.27 21.86
C ALA A 805 11.22 12.71 22.28
N GLY A 806 11.20 13.64 21.33
CA GLY A 806 10.82 15.02 21.53
C GLY A 806 9.36 15.23 21.93
N TYR A 807 9.04 16.45 22.38
CA TYR A 807 7.69 16.81 22.84
C TYR A 807 6.69 17.08 21.70
N SER A 808 7.18 17.29 20.46
CA SER A 808 6.33 17.63 19.32
C SER A 808 5.67 16.39 18.72
N ARG A 809 4.39 16.17 19.04
CA ARG A 809 3.61 15.04 18.50
C ARG A 809 3.59 14.98 16.97
N ARG A 810 3.55 16.14 16.32
CA ARG A 810 3.59 16.24 14.85
C ARG A 810 4.89 15.67 14.30
N HIS A 811 6.04 16.18 14.77
CA HIS A 811 7.35 15.76 14.27
C HIS A 811 7.71 14.34 14.71
N ALA A 812 7.28 13.92 15.90
CA ALA A 812 7.41 12.53 16.32
C ALA A 812 6.66 11.57 15.38
N ALA A 813 5.43 11.90 14.97
CA ALA A 813 4.66 11.07 14.04
C ALA A 813 5.27 11.04 12.63
N LEU A 814 5.76 12.19 12.13
CA LEU A 814 6.47 12.27 10.85
C LEU A 814 7.78 11.47 10.88
N ALA A 815 8.59 11.66 11.92
CA ALA A 815 9.85 10.93 12.11
C ALA A 815 9.63 9.42 12.23
N THR A 816 8.61 8.99 12.98
CA THR A 816 8.26 7.56 13.11
C THR A 816 7.92 6.95 11.76
N ARG A 817 7.10 7.63 10.95
CA ARG A 817 6.74 7.14 9.61
C ARG A 817 7.98 7.01 8.74
N ASP A 818 8.74 8.09 8.58
CA ASP A 818 9.90 8.11 7.68
C ASP A 818 10.97 7.11 8.13
N ARG A 819 11.14 6.90 9.45
CA ARG A 819 12.01 5.87 10.00
C ARG A 819 11.53 4.48 9.65
N LEU A 820 10.25 4.15 9.87
CA LEU A 820 9.68 2.84 9.54
C LEU A 820 9.78 2.55 8.03
N ASP A 821 9.48 3.54 7.20
CA ASP A 821 9.59 3.42 5.73
C ASP A 821 11.05 3.21 5.30
N LEU A 822 12.02 3.87 5.95
CA LEU A 822 13.44 3.63 5.69
C LEU A 822 13.91 2.26 6.19
N GLU A 823 13.53 1.86 7.40
CA GLU A 823 13.85 0.54 7.96
C GLU A 823 13.27 -0.58 7.10
N HIS A 824 12.07 -0.42 6.54
CA HIS A 824 11.47 -1.39 5.62
C HIS A 824 12.23 -1.45 4.29
N ARG A 825 12.56 -0.30 3.69
CA ARG A 825 13.38 -0.24 2.45
C ARG A 825 14.78 -0.82 2.60
N LEU A 826 15.31 -0.87 3.82
CA LEU A 826 16.60 -1.46 4.16
C LEU A 826 16.50 -2.93 4.59
N ASP A 827 15.31 -3.55 4.46
CA ASP A 827 14.99 -4.92 4.90
C ASP A 827 15.26 -5.17 6.40
N LEU A 828 15.16 -4.13 7.23
CA LEU A 828 15.36 -4.23 8.69
C LEU A 828 14.08 -4.63 9.42
N ILE A 829 12.93 -4.30 8.82
CA ILE A 829 11.60 -4.72 9.25
C ILE A 829 10.85 -5.29 8.06
N ASP A 830 10.02 -6.30 8.33
CA ASP A 830 9.12 -6.86 7.33
C ASP A 830 7.86 -5.98 7.15
N THR A 831 7.04 -6.34 6.16
CA THR A 831 5.80 -5.61 5.84
C THR A 831 4.80 -5.62 7.01
N ASP A 832 4.74 -6.68 7.79
CA ASP A 832 3.82 -6.77 8.93
C ASP A 832 4.23 -5.84 10.07
N ALA A 833 5.53 -5.75 10.38
CA ALA A 833 6.06 -4.79 11.34
C ALA A 833 5.86 -3.34 10.87
N LEU A 834 6.02 -3.06 9.56
CA LEU A 834 5.71 -1.75 8.98
C LEU A 834 4.23 -1.40 9.19
N ILE A 835 3.31 -2.30 8.82
CA ILE A 835 1.86 -2.12 9.00
C ILE A 835 1.53 -1.83 10.47
N GLN A 836 2.07 -2.63 11.40
CA GLN A 836 1.82 -2.44 12.83
C GLN A 836 2.31 -1.07 13.32
N GLY A 837 3.48 -0.63 12.86
CA GLY A 837 4.02 0.68 13.19
C GLY A 837 3.15 1.82 12.66
N LEU A 838 2.76 1.76 11.38
CA LEU A 838 1.88 2.74 10.74
C LEU A 838 0.46 2.77 11.34
N GLU A 839 -0.10 1.61 11.71
CA GLU A 839 -1.38 1.53 12.44
C GLU A 839 -1.34 2.33 13.76
N GLY A 840 -0.21 2.27 14.48
CA GLY A 840 0.01 3.05 15.70
C GLY A 840 -0.05 4.57 15.47
N LEU A 841 0.35 5.03 14.28
CA LEU A 841 0.37 6.45 13.93
C LEU A 841 -1.01 7.05 13.67
N ARG A 842 -2.04 6.22 13.43
CA ARG A 842 -3.42 6.68 13.21
C ARG A 842 -3.99 7.48 14.38
N PHE A 843 -3.45 7.27 15.58
CA PHE A 843 -3.85 7.96 16.80
C PHE A 843 -2.82 8.99 17.27
N ALA A 844 -1.63 9.03 16.65
CA ALA A 844 -0.54 9.92 17.04
C ALA A 844 -0.74 11.34 16.51
N TRP A 845 -1.14 11.47 15.24
CA TRP A 845 -1.41 12.75 14.60
C TRP A 845 -2.56 12.62 13.59
N ARG A 846 -3.57 13.48 13.70
CA ARG A 846 -4.82 13.38 12.93
C ARG A 846 -5.06 14.61 12.07
N GLY A 847 -5.77 14.42 10.97
CA GLY A 847 -6.12 15.43 9.99
C GLY A 847 -5.03 15.72 8.96
N GLY A 848 -5.40 16.56 7.98
CA GLY A 848 -4.51 17.05 6.94
C GLY A 848 -3.91 15.96 6.04
N ASP A 849 -2.78 16.30 5.43
CA ASP A 849 -2.05 15.47 4.46
C ASP A 849 -1.48 14.20 5.11
N PHE A 850 -1.11 14.29 6.39
CA PHE A 850 -0.52 13.18 7.13
C PHE A 850 -1.50 12.02 7.29
N GLU A 851 -2.68 12.24 7.88
CA GLU A 851 -3.66 11.15 8.10
C GLU A 851 -4.17 10.59 6.76
N TYR A 852 -4.36 11.45 5.75
CA TYR A 852 -4.76 11.00 4.41
C TYR A 852 -3.72 10.05 3.79
N SER A 853 -2.46 10.48 3.74
CA SER A 853 -1.38 9.65 3.18
C SER A 853 -1.15 8.38 3.99
N LEU A 854 -1.19 8.45 5.32
CA LEU A 854 -1.09 7.27 6.19
C LEU A 854 -2.18 6.24 5.90
N LEU A 855 -3.45 6.66 5.79
CA LEU A 855 -4.55 5.74 5.50
C LEU A 855 -4.49 5.18 4.07
N LYS A 856 -4.05 5.99 3.10
CA LYS A 856 -3.82 5.53 1.73
C LYS A 856 -2.75 4.44 1.69
N ASP A 857 -1.60 4.69 2.33
CA ASP A 857 -0.47 3.76 2.36
C ASP A 857 -0.81 2.47 3.12
N LEU A 858 -1.47 2.57 4.27
CA LEU A 858 -2.00 1.40 4.99
C LEU A 858 -2.99 0.60 4.13
N GLY A 859 -3.88 1.29 3.41
CA GLY A 859 -4.80 0.66 2.47
C GLY A 859 -4.07 -0.16 1.40
N ALA A 860 -3.01 0.40 0.80
CA ALA A 860 -2.19 -0.29 -0.19
C ALA A 860 -1.44 -1.49 0.41
N LEU A 861 -0.79 -1.33 1.56
CA LEU A 861 -0.09 -2.41 2.25
C LEU A 861 -1.02 -3.57 2.62
N TYR A 862 -2.26 -3.28 3.04
CA TYR A 862 -3.25 -4.33 3.28
C TYR A 862 -3.66 -5.07 2.00
N LEU A 863 -3.71 -4.39 0.84
CA LEU A 863 -4.01 -5.05 -0.44
C LEU A 863 -2.87 -5.97 -0.87
N GLU A 864 -1.62 -5.54 -0.71
CA GLU A 864 -0.43 -6.36 -0.98
C GLU A 864 -0.42 -7.64 -0.15
N GLN A 865 -0.80 -7.56 1.13
CA GLN A 865 -0.94 -8.72 2.03
C GLN A 865 -2.27 -9.49 1.86
N GLN A 866 -3.07 -9.19 0.82
CA GLN A 866 -4.39 -9.80 0.57
C GLN A 866 -5.38 -9.66 1.75
N ARG A 867 -5.18 -8.67 2.63
CA ARG A 867 -6.05 -8.31 3.75
C ARG A 867 -7.19 -7.40 3.28
N TYR A 868 -7.97 -7.87 2.30
CA TYR A 868 -8.97 -7.06 1.60
C TYR A 868 -9.97 -6.33 2.50
N GLY A 869 -10.42 -6.93 3.60
CA GLY A 869 -11.35 -6.29 4.53
C GLY A 869 -10.73 -5.10 5.28
N ASP A 870 -9.46 -5.19 5.67
CA ASP A 870 -8.75 -4.09 6.33
C ASP A 870 -8.46 -2.97 5.34
N ALA A 871 -8.06 -3.34 4.12
CA ALA A 871 -7.87 -2.40 3.01
C ALA A 871 -9.14 -1.60 2.74
N LEU A 872 -10.26 -2.27 2.44
CA LEU A 872 -11.52 -1.60 2.10
C LEU A 872 -12.03 -0.72 3.24
N ARG A 873 -11.91 -1.14 4.51
CA ARG A 873 -12.28 -0.31 5.67
C ARG A 873 -11.43 0.94 5.79
N THR A 874 -10.12 0.80 5.58
CA THR A 874 -9.15 1.90 5.69
C THR A 874 -9.30 2.90 4.54
N LEU A 875 -9.46 2.40 3.32
CA LEU A 875 -9.72 3.22 2.13
C LEU A 875 -11.08 3.94 2.23
N ARG A 876 -12.13 3.27 2.73
CA ARG A 876 -13.44 3.90 2.98
C ARG A 876 -13.32 5.04 4.00
N LEU A 877 -12.52 4.84 5.06
CA LEU A 877 -12.25 5.88 6.04
C LEU A 877 -11.58 7.09 5.39
N ALA A 878 -10.52 6.88 4.61
CA ALA A 878 -9.81 7.94 3.90
C ALA A 878 -10.73 8.68 2.92
N ALA A 879 -11.49 7.97 2.10
CA ALA A 879 -12.44 8.56 1.15
C ALA A 879 -13.55 9.37 1.86
N SER A 880 -14.01 8.91 3.03
CA SER A 880 -15.07 9.59 3.79
C SER A 880 -14.61 10.84 4.53
N TYR A 881 -13.40 10.84 5.10
CA TYR A 881 -12.89 11.96 5.88
C TYR A 881 -12.26 13.06 5.02
N PHE A 882 -11.82 12.72 3.81
CA PHE A 882 -11.09 13.62 2.91
C PHE A 882 -11.80 13.82 1.56
N GLN A 883 -13.13 13.83 1.55
CA GLN A 883 -13.96 13.94 0.33
C GLN A 883 -13.61 15.14 -0.57
N GLU A 884 -13.21 16.27 0.02
CA GLU A 884 -12.88 17.50 -0.71
C GLU A 884 -11.43 17.53 -1.24
N ARG A 885 -10.62 16.50 -0.97
CA ARG A 885 -9.23 16.45 -1.42
C ARG A 885 -9.09 15.88 -2.84
N PRO A 886 -8.15 16.43 -3.63
CA PRO A 886 -7.70 15.77 -4.86
C PRO A 886 -7.22 14.34 -4.55
N GLY A 887 -7.67 13.36 -5.34
CA GLY A 887 -7.33 11.94 -5.18
C GLY A 887 -8.32 11.11 -4.34
N ALA A 888 -9.31 11.71 -3.67
CA ALA A 888 -10.33 10.95 -2.93
C ALA A 888 -11.20 10.07 -3.86
N GLU A 889 -11.42 10.50 -5.09
CA GLU A 889 -12.11 9.70 -6.12
C GLU A 889 -11.32 8.44 -6.49
N GLU A 890 -9.99 8.54 -6.63
CA GLU A 890 -9.10 7.40 -6.93
C GLU A 890 -9.19 6.31 -5.85
N LEU A 891 -9.35 6.69 -4.57
CA LEU A 891 -9.54 5.73 -3.48
C LEU A 891 -10.86 4.97 -3.62
N THR A 892 -11.93 5.67 -4.04
CA THR A 892 -13.23 5.05 -4.27
C THR A 892 -13.21 4.13 -5.49
N GLU A 893 -12.48 4.49 -6.54
CA GLU A 893 -12.24 3.64 -7.70
C GLU A 893 -11.43 2.40 -7.34
N THR A 894 -10.37 2.55 -6.54
CA THR A 894 -9.57 1.44 -6.02
C THR A 894 -10.43 0.47 -5.21
N MET A 895 -11.30 0.98 -4.32
CA MET A 895 -12.25 0.16 -3.58
C MET A 895 -13.19 -0.64 -4.50
N ARG A 896 -13.72 -0.01 -5.56
CA ARG A 896 -14.58 -0.71 -6.54
C ARG A 896 -13.81 -1.78 -7.30
N ALA A 897 -12.58 -1.50 -7.73
CA ALA A 897 -11.73 -2.45 -8.43
C ALA A 897 -11.44 -3.68 -7.55
N VAL A 898 -11.07 -3.46 -6.29
CA VAL A 898 -10.85 -4.54 -5.31
C VAL A 898 -12.13 -5.36 -5.10
N PHE A 899 -13.29 -4.69 -5.00
CA PHE A 899 -14.57 -5.37 -4.85
C PHE A 899 -14.94 -6.21 -6.08
N ASP A 900 -14.68 -5.70 -7.29
CA ASP A 900 -14.85 -6.45 -8.54
C ASP A 900 -13.92 -7.68 -8.58
N THR A 901 -12.64 -7.55 -8.22
CA THR A 901 -11.71 -8.69 -8.16
C THR A 901 -12.18 -9.77 -7.18
N LEU A 902 -12.67 -9.36 -6.01
CA LEU A 902 -13.22 -10.29 -5.02
C LEU A 902 -14.42 -11.07 -5.55
N PHE A 903 -15.44 -10.37 -6.07
CA PHE A 903 -16.74 -10.99 -6.31
C PHE A 903 -17.03 -11.33 -7.78
N LEU A 904 -16.32 -10.75 -8.74
CA LEU A 904 -16.43 -11.05 -10.19
C LEU A 904 -15.25 -11.85 -10.75
N GLU A 905 -14.03 -11.65 -10.25
CA GLU A 905 -12.86 -12.42 -10.73
C GLU A 905 -12.62 -13.68 -9.90
N GLY A 906 -13.20 -13.73 -8.70
CA GLY A 906 -13.31 -14.95 -7.91
C GLY A 906 -12.27 -15.08 -6.79
N ALA A 907 -11.53 -14.03 -6.46
CA ALA A 907 -10.62 -14.03 -5.30
C ALA A 907 -11.38 -14.29 -3.97
N ALA A 908 -12.68 -13.99 -3.90
CA ALA A 908 -13.52 -14.35 -2.75
C ALA A 908 -13.80 -15.87 -2.63
N ASN A 909 -13.38 -16.71 -3.58
CA ASN A 909 -13.51 -18.17 -3.45
C ASN A 909 -12.42 -18.77 -2.56
N ASP A 910 -11.27 -18.11 -2.43
CA ASP A 910 -10.14 -18.59 -1.64
C ASP A 910 -10.29 -18.25 -0.14
N MET A 911 -11.35 -17.55 0.23
CA MET A 911 -11.68 -17.20 1.61
C MET A 911 -12.88 -18.01 2.13
N ALA A 912 -12.95 -18.15 3.45
CA ALA A 912 -14.09 -18.79 4.11
C ALA A 912 -15.42 -18.16 3.64
N PRO A 913 -16.43 -18.95 3.24
CA PRO A 913 -17.66 -18.42 2.65
C PRO A 913 -18.36 -17.36 3.51
N LEU A 914 -18.39 -17.56 4.84
CA LEU A 914 -18.96 -16.59 5.79
C LEU A 914 -18.22 -15.25 5.78
N LYS A 915 -16.89 -15.27 5.65
CA LYS A 915 -16.07 -14.05 5.55
C LYS A 915 -16.37 -13.29 4.27
N ALA A 916 -16.52 -14.00 3.15
CA ALA A 916 -16.89 -13.39 1.88
C ALA A 916 -18.28 -12.73 1.92
N ILE A 917 -19.25 -13.39 2.56
CA ILE A 917 -20.61 -12.84 2.74
C ILE A 917 -20.56 -11.59 3.62
N ALA A 918 -19.90 -11.64 4.77
CA ALA A 918 -19.76 -10.49 5.66
C ALA A 918 -19.08 -9.30 4.97
N LEU A 919 -18.04 -9.58 4.17
CA LEU A 919 -17.33 -8.55 3.40
C LEU A 919 -18.22 -7.96 2.30
N PHE A 920 -19.02 -8.77 1.61
CA PHE A 920 -19.97 -8.27 0.63
C PHE A 920 -21.01 -7.35 1.30
N ASP A 921 -21.60 -7.79 2.41
CA ASP A 921 -22.65 -7.04 3.10
C ASP A 921 -22.14 -5.72 3.68
N GLU A 922 -20.90 -5.70 4.20
CA GLU A 922 -20.27 -4.49 4.73
C GLU A 922 -20.03 -3.42 3.64
N PHE A 923 -19.78 -3.86 2.39
CA PHE A 923 -19.42 -3.00 1.27
C PHE A 923 -20.41 -3.08 0.11
N ARG A 924 -21.67 -3.41 0.38
CA ARG A 924 -22.72 -3.58 -0.64
C ARG A 924 -22.91 -2.33 -1.51
N GLU A 925 -22.57 -1.16 -1.00
CA GLU A 925 -22.58 0.13 -1.70
C GLU A 925 -21.63 0.17 -2.92
N LEU A 926 -20.62 -0.71 -2.95
CA LEU A 926 -19.67 -0.83 -4.06
C LEU A 926 -20.19 -1.70 -5.21
N THR A 927 -21.36 -2.33 -5.04
CA THR A 927 -21.94 -3.18 -6.08
C THR A 927 -22.29 -2.34 -7.33
N PRO A 928 -21.74 -2.65 -8.50
CA PRO A 928 -22.02 -1.88 -9.71
C PRO A 928 -23.48 -1.99 -10.15
N THR A 929 -23.94 -1.04 -10.95
CA THR A 929 -25.25 -1.11 -11.61
C THR A 929 -25.16 -1.92 -12.91
N GLY A 930 -26.29 -2.49 -13.36
CA GLY A 930 -26.35 -3.32 -14.56
C GLY A 930 -25.84 -4.76 -14.38
N ASP A 931 -25.42 -5.37 -15.49
CA ASP A 931 -25.14 -6.80 -15.62
C ASP A 931 -24.02 -7.30 -14.70
N LYS A 932 -22.98 -6.49 -14.48
CA LYS A 932 -21.88 -6.82 -13.55
C LYS A 932 -22.39 -7.00 -12.13
N GLY A 933 -23.15 -6.04 -11.62
CA GLY A 933 -23.73 -6.13 -10.28
C GLY A 933 -24.73 -7.26 -10.17
N ASP A 934 -25.46 -7.54 -11.26
CA ASP A 934 -26.38 -8.67 -11.32
C ASP A 934 -25.66 -10.01 -11.22
N GLU A 935 -24.52 -10.17 -11.90
CA GLU A 935 -23.67 -11.34 -11.76
C GLU A 935 -23.09 -11.48 -10.35
N MET A 936 -22.69 -10.37 -9.74
CA MET A 936 -22.16 -10.35 -8.38
C MET A 936 -23.19 -10.83 -7.34
N ILE A 937 -24.43 -10.34 -7.43
CA ILE A 937 -25.55 -10.78 -6.58
C ILE A 937 -25.84 -12.27 -6.79
N ARG A 938 -25.78 -12.76 -8.03
CA ARG A 938 -25.96 -14.19 -8.32
C ARG A 938 -24.90 -15.03 -7.61
N ARG A 939 -23.62 -14.65 -7.73
CA ARG A 939 -22.53 -15.37 -7.08
C ARG A 939 -22.60 -15.34 -5.55
N LEU A 940 -23.10 -14.24 -4.98
CA LEU A 940 -23.37 -14.18 -3.55
C LEU A 940 -24.49 -15.14 -3.14
N ALA A 941 -25.60 -15.17 -3.87
CA ALA A 941 -26.68 -16.12 -3.63
C ALA A 941 -26.19 -17.57 -3.74
N ASP A 942 -25.35 -17.88 -4.74
CA ASP A 942 -24.73 -19.19 -4.90
C ASP A 942 -23.93 -19.59 -3.66
N ARG A 943 -23.15 -18.65 -3.10
CA ARG A 943 -22.33 -18.87 -1.91
C ARG A 943 -23.15 -19.03 -0.64
N LEU A 944 -24.26 -18.30 -0.50
CA LEU A 944 -25.21 -18.46 0.60
C LEU A 944 -25.85 -19.85 0.59
N VAL A 945 -26.21 -20.37 -0.59
CA VAL A 945 -26.72 -21.75 -0.73
C VAL A 945 -25.67 -22.78 -0.34
N ALA A 946 -24.39 -22.57 -0.68
CA ALA A 946 -23.32 -23.49 -0.33
C ALA A 946 -23.12 -23.66 1.19
N VAL A 947 -23.42 -22.62 1.98
CA VAL A 947 -23.40 -22.66 3.46
C VAL A 947 -24.76 -22.88 4.10
N ASP A 948 -25.75 -23.36 3.32
CA ASP A 948 -27.11 -23.66 3.77
C ASP A 948 -27.91 -22.44 4.29
N LEU A 949 -27.51 -21.23 3.90
CA LEU A 949 -28.24 -19.99 4.15
C LEU A 949 -29.27 -19.75 3.03
N LEU A 950 -30.28 -20.61 2.98
CA LEU A 950 -31.26 -20.66 1.88
C LEU A 950 -32.24 -19.48 1.88
N ASP A 951 -32.73 -19.03 3.05
CA ASP A 951 -33.65 -17.88 3.12
C ASP A 951 -33.00 -16.56 2.63
N PRO A 952 -31.79 -16.18 3.07
CA PRO A 952 -31.09 -15.01 2.52
C PRO A 952 -30.83 -15.11 1.02
N ALA A 953 -30.44 -16.30 0.53
CA ALA A 953 -30.22 -16.53 -0.89
C ALA A 953 -31.50 -16.31 -1.71
N ALA A 954 -32.63 -16.85 -1.24
CA ALA A 954 -33.93 -16.67 -1.88
C ALA A 954 -34.33 -15.19 -1.92
N ALA A 955 -34.16 -14.45 -0.82
CA ALA A 955 -34.50 -13.03 -0.73
C ALA A 955 -33.68 -12.17 -1.71
N LEU A 956 -32.39 -12.46 -1.90
CA LEU A 956 -31.53 -11.77 -2.87
C LEU A 956 -32.00 -12.00 -4.30
N LEU A 957 -32.22 -13.25 -4.69
CA LEU A 957 -32.67 -13.60 -6.04
C LEU A 957 -34.07 -13.03 -6.34
N GLU A 958 -34.98 -13.06 -5.37
CA GLU A 958 -36.33 -12.49 -5.52
C GLU A 958 -36.27 -10.97 -5.78
N ARG A 959 -35.46 -10.25 -5.00
CA ARG A 959 -35.25 -8.81 -5.20
C ARG A 959 -34.68 -8.51 -6.59
N GLN A 960 -33.75 -9.34 -7.06
CA GLN A 960 -33.15 -9.22 -8.38
C GLN A 960 -34.19 -9.41 -9.51
N ILE A 961 -35.06 -10.43 -9.38
CA ILE A 961 -36.16 -10.70 -10.31
C ILE A 961 -37.18 -9.55 -10.35
N ARG A 962 -37.43 -8.90 -9.20
CA ARG A 962 -38.45 -7.86 -9.08
C ARG A 962 -38.00 -6.52 -9.64
N TYR A 963 -36.74 -6.13 -9.41
CA TYR A 963 -36.28 -4.76 -9.67
C TYR A 963 -35.19 -4.62 -10.73
N ARG A 964 -34.50 -5.71 -11.11
CA ARG A 964 -33.30 -5.62 -11.98
C ARG A 964 -33.41 -6.40 -13.28
N LEU A 965 -33.91 -7.64 -13.24
CA LEU A 965 -33.89 -8.54 -14.40
C LEU A 965 -35.14 -8.46 -15.28
N LYS A 966 -34.94 -8.65 -16.58
CA LYS A 966 -36.01 -8.74 -17.59
C LYS A 966 -35.76 -9.90 -18.56
N GLY A 967 -36.77 -10.27 -19.34
CA GLY A 967 -36.66 -11.27 -20.42
C GLY A 967 -36.11 -12.62 -19.95
N LEU A 968 -35.16 -13.16 -20.73
CA LEU A 968 -34.57 -14.49 -20.51
C LEU A 968 -33.85 -14.60 -19.16
N ASP A 969 -33.10 -13.58 -18.74
CA ASP A 969 -32.35 -13.62 -17.48
C ASP A 969 -33.26 -13.69 -16.26
N ARG A 970 -34.40 -12.98 -16.31
CA ARG A 970 -35.43 -13.09 -15.26
C ARG A 970 -35.95 -14.53 -15.14
N THR A 971 -36.10 -15.24 -16.25
CA THR A 971 -36.56 -16.64 -16.28
C THR A 971 -35.50 -17.62 -15.82
N LYS A 972 -34.23 -17.41 -16.19
CA LYS A 972 -33.08 -18.18 -15.70
C LYS A 972 -32.95 -18.08 -14.19
N VAL A 973 -32.99 -16.85 -13.66
CA VAL A 973 -32.88 -16.61 -12.21
C VAL A 973 -34.14 -17.08 -11.48
N GLY A 974 -35.33 -16.96 -12.08
CA GLY A 974 -36.55 -17.54 -11.53
C GLY A 974 -36.51 -19.06 -11.36
N ALA A 975 -35.84 -19.78 -12.27
CA ALA A 975 -35.61 -21.23 -12.12
C ALA A 975 -34.67 -21.53 -10.94
N ARG A 976 -33.61 -20.72 -10.75
CA ARG A 976 -32.70 -20.85 -9.60
C ARG A 976 -33.40 -20.56 -8.28
N LEU A 977 -34.19 -19.49 -8.22
CA LEU A 977 -34.99 -19.17 -7.04
C LEU A 977 -35.94 -20.32 -6.68
N ALA A 978 -36.60 -20.92 -7.67
CA ALA A 978 -37.49 -22.06 -7.45
C ALA A 978 -36.75 -23.26 -6.86
N LEU A 979 -35.54 -23.54 -7.34
CA LEU A 979 -34.69 -24.57 -6.76
C LEU A 979 -34.31 -24.27 -5.30
N VAL A 980 -33.90 -23.04 -4.98
CA VAL A 980 -33.59 -22.63 -3.60
C VAL A 980 -34.80 -22.84 -2.69
N TYR A 981 -36.00 -22.48 -3.14
CA TYR A 981 -37.24 -22.76 -2.40
C TYR A 981 -37.50 -24.25 -2.21
N LEU A 982 -37.25 -25.10 -3.21
CA LEU A 982 -37.40 -26.56 -3.07
C LEU A 982 -36.41 -27.13 -2.06
N LEU A 983 -35.14 -26.69 -2.08
CA LEU A 983 -34.13 -27.07 -1.09
C LEU A 983 -34.57 -26.65 0.33
N ASN A 984 -35.21 -25.50 0.44
CA ASN A 984 -35.73 -24.96 1.69
C ASN A 984 -37.12 -25.53 2.08
N ARG A 985 -37.60 -26.60 1.42
CA ARG A 985 -38.91 -27.23 1.66
C ARG A 985 -40.12 -26.28 1.50
N GLN A 986 -40.03 -25.32 0.59
CA GLN A 986 -41.10 -24.37 0.26
C GLN A 986 -41.62 -24.58 -1.18
N PRO A 987 -42.30 -25.70 -1.47
CA PRO A 987 -42.67 -26.06 -2.85
C PRO A 987 -43.69 -25.10 -3.48
N GLN A 988 -44.59 -24.52 -2.69
CA GLN A 988 -45.54 -23.52 -3.21
C GLN A 988 -44.82 -22.26 -3.69
N ASN A 989 -43.83 -21.77 -2.93
CA ASN A 989 -43.02 -20.61 -3.33
C ASN A 989 -42.20 -20.90 -4.59
N ALA A 990 -41.72 -22.14 -4.75
CA ALA A 990 -41.05 -22.56 -5.97
C ALA A 990 -41.96 -22.52 -7.21
N LEU A 991 -43.17 -23.06 -7.10
CA LEU A 991 -44.17 -23.04 -8.19
C LEU A 991 -44.56 -21.60 -8.56
N ASP A 992 -44.80 -20.76 -7.56
CA ASP A 992 -45.06 -19.33 -7.71
C ASP A 992 -43.92 -18.62 -8.43
N ALA A 993 -42.67 -18.87 -8.03
CA ALA A 993 -41.49 -18.27 -8.65
C ALA A 993 -41.37 -18.67 -10.13
N LEU A 994 -41.59 -19.94 -10.47
CA LEU A 994 -41.63 -20.41 -11.85
C LEU A 994 -42.75 -19.72 -12.64
N GLN A 995 -43.95 -19.61 -12.07
CA GLN A 995 -45.09 -18.98 -12.74
C GLN A 995 -44.87 -17.48 -12.98
N LYS A 996 -44.42 -16.74 -11.96
CA LYS A 996 -44.17 -15.29 -12.01
C LYS A 996 -43.03 -14.90 -12.95
N THR A 997 -42.13 -15.84 -13.27
CA THR A 997 -40.95 -15.62 -14.14
C THR A 997 -41.09 -16.25 -15.53
N ARG A 998 -42.31 -16.56 -15.97
CA ARG A 998 -42.55 -17.13 -17.30
C ARG A 998 -42.20 -16.14 -18.41
N PHE A 999 -41.46 -16.62 -19.40
CA PHE A 999 -41.09 -15.89 -20.63
C PHE A 999 -41.07 -16.89 -21.79
N ALA A 1000 -41.24 -16.43 -23.02
CA ALA A 1000 -41.13 -17.24 -24.23
C ALA A 1000 -40.62 -16.37 -25.39
N PRO A 1001 -39.86 -16.92 -26.36
CA PRO A 1001 -39.39 -18.30 -26.45
C PRO A 1001 -38.24 -18.61 -25.45
N LEU A 1002 -38.09 -19.89 -25.06
CA LEU A 1002 -37.03 -20.35 -24.16
C LEU A 1002 -36.12 -21.36 -24.87
N PRO A 1003 -34.82 -21.39 -24.54
CA PRO A 1003 -33.94 -22.49 -24.92
C PRO A 1003 -34.47 -23.82 -24.35
N GLU A 1004 -34.44 -24.88 -25.16
CA GLU A 1004 -35.02 -26.18 -24.81
C GLU A 1004 -34.48 -26.73 -23.47
N ARG A 1005 -33.17 -26.58 -23.22
CA ARG A 1005 -32.53 -26.99 -21.97
C ARG A 1005 -33.14 -26.29 -20.74
N LEU A 1006 -33.35 -24.98 -20.80
CA LEU A 1006 -33.93 -24.19 -19.70
C LEU A 1006 -35.42 -24.52 -19.52
N GLU A 1007 -36.14 -24.76 -20.61
CA GLU A 1007 -37.53 -25.18 -20.54
C GLU A 1007 -37.66 -26.55 -19.86
N ARG A 1008 -36.83 -27.54 -20.23
CA ARG A 1008 -36.78 -28.86 -19.58
C ARG A 1008 -36.48 -28.74 -18.09
N GLN A 1009 -35.44 -27.99 -17.72
CA GLN A 1009 -35.08 -27.77 -16.31
C GLN A 1009 -36.26 -27.17 -15.51
N ARG A 1010 -36.93 -26.15 -16.04
CA ARG A 1010 -38.09 -25.54 -15.39
C ARG A 1010 -39.28 -26.49 -15.29
N ARG A 1011 -39.45 -27.39 -16.26
CA ARG A 1011 -40.46 -28.45 -16.24
C ARG A 1011 -40.16 -29.45 -15.12
N HIS A 1012 -38.91 -29.89 -14.97
CA HIS A 1012 -38.47 -30.79 -13.90
C HIS A 1012 -38.68 -30.17 -12.50
N LEU A 1013 -38.28 -28.91 -12.31
CA LEU A 1013 -38.50 -28.18 -11.06
C LEU A 1013 -40.00 -28.03 -10.74
N ARG A 1014 -40.84 -27.79 -11.77
CA ARG A 1014 -42.30 -27.70 -11.60
C ARG A 1014 -42.91 -29.05 -11.23
N ALA A 1015 -42.51 -30.13 -11.89
CA ALA A 1015 -42.96 -31.48 -11.56
C ALA A 1015 -42.58 -31.84 -10.13
N ARG A 1016 -41.34 -31.55 -9.71
CA ARG A 1016 -40.89 -31.74 -8.33
C ARG A 1016 -41.72 -30.92 -7.33
N GLY A 1017 -41.96 -29.64 -7.61
CA GLY A 1017 -42.79 -28.79 -6.75
C GLY A 1017 -44.22 -29.30 -6.61
N LEU A 1018 -44.86 -29.74 -7.70
CA LEU A 1018 -46.22 -30.29 -7.69
C LEU A 1018 -46.28 -31.60 -6.89
N ALA A 1019 -45.30 -32.48 -7.10
CA ALA A 1019 -45.15 -33.66 -6.28
C ALA A 1019 -45.04 -33.26 -4.81
N ASP A 1020 -44.12 -32.35 -4.45
CA ASP A 1020 -43.91 -31.92 -3.06
C ASP A 1020 -45.15 -31.26 -2.41
N THR A 1021 -46.08 -30.70 -3.18
CA THR A 1021 -47.39 -30.23 -2.70
C THR A 1021 -48.47 -31.31 -2.56
N GLY A 1022 -48.20 -32.54 -3.02
CA GLY A 1022 -49.12 -33.69 -2.96
C GLY A 1022 -49.87 -33.99 -4.26
N ASP A 1023 -49.57 -33.29 -5.36
CA ASP A 1023 -50.19 -33.51 -6.67
C ASP A 1023 -49.27 -34.35 -7.58
N ALA A 1024 -49.15 -35.63 -7.24
CA ALA A 1024 -48.32 -36.58 -7.97
C ALA A 1024 -48.81 -36.79 -9.42
N ALA A 1025 -50.13 -36.80 -9.64
CA ALA A 1025 -50.71 -36.99 -10.96
C ALA A 1025 -50.33 -35.86 -11.94
N ALA A 1026 -50.44 -34.59 -11.51
CA ALA A 1026 -50.03 -33.47 -12.35
C ALA A 1026 -48.51 -33.43 -12.57
N ALA A 1027 -47.72 -33.86 -11.57
CA ALA A 1027 -46.27 -33.97 -11.70
C ALA A 1027 -45.84 -35.00 -12.75
N ILE A 1028 -46.44 -36.20 -12.75
CA ILE A 1028 -46.16 -37.24 -13.73
C ILE A 1028 -46.58 -36.82 -15.14
N ALA A 1029 -47.75 -36.19 -15.29
CA ALA A 1029 -48.22 -35.69 -16.59
C ALA A 1029 -47.25 -34.69 -17.25
N LEU A 1030 -46.49 -33.92 -16.45
CA LEU A 1030 -45.44 -33.03 -16.97
C LEU A 1030 -44.19 -33.77 -17.46
N LEU A 1031 -43.97 -35.02 -17.04
CA LEU A 1031 -42.77 -35.80 -17.32
C LEU A 1031 -42.98 -36.92 -18.37
N GLU A 1032 -44.22 -37.25 -18.73
CA GLU A 1032 -44.55 -38.37 -19.64
C GLU A 1032 -43.74 -38.38 -20.96
N ASN A 1033 -43.59 -37.20 -21.57
CA ASN A 1033 -42.95 -37.04 -22.88
C ASN A 1033 -41.47 -36.59 -22.79
N ASP A 1034 -40.84 -36.65 -21.61
CA ASP A 1034 -39.44 -36.27 -21.43
C ASP A 1034 -38.53 -37.50 -21.30
N PRO A 1035 -37.69 -37.81 -22.31
CA PRO A 1035 -36.83 -39.00 -22.28
C PRO A 1035 -35.54 -38.82 -21.47
N SER A 1036 -35.31 -37.63 -20.88
CA SER A 1036 -34.09 -37.35 -20.12
C SER A 1036 -33.92 -38.28 -18.92
N GLU A 1037 -32.66 -38.56 -18.55
CA GLU A 1037 -32.38 -39.35 -17.34
C GLU A 1037 -33.00 -38.69 -16.10
N ASP A 1038 -32.91 -37.36 -15.98
CA ASP A 1038 -33.48 -36.57 -14.88
C ASP A 1038 -35.00 -36.75 -14.76
N ALA A 1039 -35.73 -36.77 -15.88
CA ALA A 1039 -37.16 -37.05 -15.89
C ALA A 1039 -37.48 -38.49 -15.45
N ARG A 1040 -36.70 -39.48 -15.90
CA ARG A 1040 -36.86 -40.88 -15.46
C ARG A 1040 -36.63 -41.05 -13.96
N VAL A 1041 -35.60 -40.41 -13.41
CA VAL A 1041 -35.32 -40.38 -11.97
C VAL A 1041 -36.48 -39.73 -11.21
N LEU A 1042 -36.96 -38.58 -11.67
CA LEU A 1042 -38.10 -37.90 -11.05
C LEU A 1042 -39.38 -38.72 -11.09
N ARG A 1043 -39.69 -39.43 -12.19
CA ARG A 1043 -40.87 -40.32 -12.26
C ARG A 1043 -40.79 -41.44 -11.21
N ALA A 1044 -39.63 -42.10 -11.11
CA ALA A 1044 -39.39 -43.13 -10.10
C ALA A 1044 -39.60 -42.59 -8.68
N GLU A 1045 -39.04 -41.42 -8.37
CA GLU A 1045 -39.20 -40.76 -7.07
C GLU A 1045 -40.65 -40.40 -6.74
N ILE A 1046 -41.37 -39.83 -7.69
CA ILE A 1046 -42.74 -39.38 -7.49
C ILE A 1046 -43.63 -40.58 -7.20
N HIS A 1047 -43.53 -41.67 -7.98
CA HIS A 1047 -44.29 -42.90 -7.74
C HIS A 1047 -43.91 -43.58 -6.43
N TRP A 1048 -42.62 -43.60 -6.09
CA TRP A 1048 -42.14 -44.15 -4.82
C TRP A 1048 -42.76 -43.40 -3.63
N ARG A 1049 -42.75 -42.06 -3.68
CA ARG A 1049 -43.27 -41.22 -2.60
C ARG A 1049 -44.81 -41.24 -2.51
N ASP A 1050 -45.48 -41.45 -3.64
CA ASP A 1050 -46.93 -41.65 -3.74
C ASP A 1050 -47.37 -43.07 -3.33
N GLN A 1051 -46.43 -43.94 -2.92
CA GLN A 1051 -46.66 -45.34 -2.57
C GLN A 1051 -47.24 -46.19 -3.71
N ASN A 1052 -47.08 -45.74 -4.96
CA ASN A 1052 -47.48 -46.48 -6.13
C ASN A 1052 -46.33 -47.41 -6.58
N TRP A 1053 -46.10 -48.47 -5.79
CA TRP A 1053 -44.95 -49.36 -5.91
C TRP A 1053 -44.85 -50.04 -7.29
N ALA A 1054 -45.98 -50.35 -7.93
CA ALA A 1054 -46.00 -50.99 -9.24
C ALA A 1054 -45.44 -50.06 -10.34
N GLU A 1055 -45.85 -48.79 -10.36
CA GLU A 1055 -45.31 -47.82 -11.32
C GLU A 1055 -43.89 -47.36 -10.93
N ALA A 1056 -43.57 -47.30 -9.64
CA ALA A 1056 -42.21 -47.02 -9.17
C ALA A 1056 -41.22 -48.09 -9.66
N ALA A 1057 -41.60 -49.38 -9.58
CA ALA A 1057 -40.81 -50.48 -10.11
C ALA A 1057 -40.59 -50.38 -11.62
N ARG A 1058 -41.62 -50.00 -12.40
CA ARG A 1058 -41.47 -49.79 -13.84
C ARG A 1058 -40.53 -48.63 -14.16
N ALA A 1059 -40.66 -47.50 -13.47
CA ALA A 1059 -39.80 -46.34 -13.68
C ALA A 1059 -38.34 -46.63 -13.28
N LEU A 1060 -38.11 -47.40 -12.20
CA LEU A 1060 -36.77 -47.83 -11.79
C LEU A 1060 -36.14 -48.82 -12.77
N ALA A 1061 -36.93 -49.70 -13.38
CA ALA A 1061 -36.46 -50.61 -14.42
C ALA A 1061 -35.83 -49.89 -15.62
N GLU A 1062 -36.29 -48.68 -15.96
CA GLU A 1062 -35.74 -47.85 -17.04
C GLU A 1062 -34.40 -47.17 -16.68
N LEU A 1063 -34.04 -47.15 -15.39
CA LEU A 1063 -32.84 -46.50 -14.87
C LEU A 1063 -31.69 -47.47 -14.63
N VAL A 1064 -31.99 -48.76 -14.44
CA VAL A 1064 -31.00 -49.80 -14.19
C VAL A 1064 -30.48 -50.35 -15.54
N PRO A 1065 -29.17 -50.23 -15.84
CA PRO A 1065 -28.61 -50.77 -17.07
C PRO A 1065 -28.66 -52.30 -17.08
N SER A 1066 -28.59 -52.89 -18.27
CA SER A 1066 -28.44 -54.35 -18.41
C SER A 1066 -27.14 -54.82 -17.75
N PRO A 1067 -27.08 -56.05 -17.22
CA PRO A 1067 -25.88 -56.56 -16.58
C PRO A 1067 -24.69 -56.52 -17.56
N PRO A 1068 -23.52 -56.01 -17.16
CA PRO A 1068 -22.35 -55.96 -18.04
C PRO A 1068 -21.89 -57.38 -18.41
N PRO A 1069 -21.40 -57.59 -19.65
CA PRO A 1069 -20.71 -58.82 -20.00
C PRO A 1069 -19.34 -58.91 -19.30
N ASP A 1070 -18.87 -60.12 -19.00
CA ASP A 1070 -17.51 -60.42 -18.51
C ASP A 1070 -17.12 -59.93 -17.10
N GLY A 1071 -17.83 -60.38 -16.05
CA GLY A 1071 -17.32 -60.34 -14.66
C GLY A 1071 -17.00 -58.96 -14.06
N GLU A 1072 -17.30 -57.87 -14.78
CA GLU A 1072 -17.24 -56.51 -14.27
C GLU A 1072 -18.40 -56.28 -13.29
N GLY A 1073 -18.08 -55.71 -12.13
CA GLY A 1073 -19.09 -55.33 -11.13
C GLY A 1073 -19.92 -54.12 -11.59
N LEU A 1074 -21.16 -54.03 -11.11
CA LEU A 1074 -22.04 -52.89 -11.38
C LEU A 1074 -21.54 -51.61 -10.69
N ALA A 1075 -21.62 -50.47 -11.35
CA ALA A 1075 -21.29 -49.18 -10.74
C ALA A 1075 -22.14 -48.95 -9.49
N GLU A 1076 -21.55 -48.35 -8.44
CA GLU A 1076 -22.21 -48.17 -7.13
C GLU A 1076 -23.60 -47.51 -7.25
N LYS A 1077 -23.69 -46.46 -8.09
CA LYS A 1077 -24.94 -45.75 -8.40
C LYS A 1077 -26.03 -46.66 -8.98
N ASP A 1078 -25.65 -47.59 -9.84
CA ASP A 1078 -26.59 -48.50 -10.52
C ASP A 1078 -26.94 -49.71 -9.64
N ALA A 1079 -26.02 -50.13 -8.75
CA ALA A 1079 -26.29 -51.12 -7.72
C ALA A 1079 -27.33 -50.64 -6.71
N PHE A 1080 -27.27 -49.36 -6.28
CA PHE A 1080 -28.32 -48.77 -5.46
C PHE A 1080 -29.68 -48.76 -6.17
N ARG A 1081 -29.73 -48.30 -7.42
CA ARG A 1081 -30.96 -48.30 -8.23
C ARG A 1081 -31.55 -49.70 -8.42
N LEU A 1082 -30.70 -50.72 -8.55
CA LEU A 1082 -31.10 -52.13 -8.64
C LEU A 1082 -31.74 -52.62 -7.34
N ILE A 1083 -31.19 -52.26 -6.17
CA ILE A 1083 -31.80 -52.58 -4.87
C ILE A 1083 -33.15 -51.85 -4.71
N ASP A 1084 -33.23 -50.58 -5.11
CA ASP A 1084 -34.49 -49.83 -5.07
C ASP A 1084 -35.54 -50.47 -5.98
N TRP A 1085 -35.15 -50.92 -7.17
CA TRP A 1085 -36.04 -51.63 -8.09
C TRP A 1085 -36.54 -52.95 -7.50
N ALA A 1086 -35.64 -53.75 -6.93
CA ALA A 1086 -36.00 -54.98 -6.23
C ALA A 1086 -36.98 -54.70 -5.09
N THR A 1087 -36.73 -53.65 -4.31
CA THR A 1087 -37.58 -53.26 -3.17
C THR A 1087 -38.96 -52.83 -3.65
N ALA A 1088 -39.06 -52.03 -4.72
CA ALA A 1088 -40.33 -51.62 -5.29
C ALA A 1088 -41.16 -52.82 -5.78
N LEU A 1089 -40.53 -53.80 -6.44
CA LEU A 1089 -41.19 -55.02 -6.90
C LEU A 1089 -41.70 -55.87 -5.72
N THR A 1090 -40.88 -56.02 -4.67
CA THR A 1090 -41.28 -56.74 -3.46
C THR A 1090 -42.44 -56.05 -2.73
N LEU A 1091 -42.43 -54.71 -2.63
CA LEU A 1091 -43.53 -53.93 -2.03
C LEU A 1091 -44.80 -53.92 -2.91
N ALA A 1092 -44.65 -54.05 -4.24
CA ALA A 1092 -45.76 -54.20 -5.16
C ALA A 1092 -46.38 -55.61 -5.17
N GLY A 1093 -45.72 -56.59 -4.54
CA GLY A 1093 -46.14 -58.00 -4.55
C GLY A 1093 -45.88 -58.73 -5.87
N ASP A 1094 -44.95 -58.24 -6.70
CA ASP A 1094 -44.59 -58.87 -7.98
C ASP A 1094 -43.49 -59.93 -7.80
N GLU A 1095 -43.86 -61.09 -7.23
CA GLU A 1095 -42.93 -62.20 -6.97
C GLU A 1095 -42.26 -62.73 -8.25
N THR A 1096 -42.94 -62.61 -9.39
CA THR A 1096 -42.41 -63.04 -10.69
C THR A 1096 -41.31 -62.09 -11.16
N GLY A 1097 -41.55 -60.77 -11.05
CA GLY A 1097 -40.56 -59.74 -11.34
C GLY A 1097 -39.33 -59.83 -10.44
N VAL A 1098 -39.52 -60.04 -9.12
CA VAL A 1098 -38.42 -60.21 -8.16
C VAL A 1098 -37.56 -61.43 -8.50
N SER A 1099 -38.18 -62.57 -8.85
CA SER A 1099 -37.46 -63.80 -9.19
C SER A 1099 -36.63 -63.66 -10.47
N LEU A 1100 -37.19 -63.02 -11.50
CA LEU A 1100 -36.48 -62.72 -12.75
C LEU A 1100 -35.32 -61.74 -12.53
N LEU A 1101 -35.53 -60.73 -11.67
CA LEU A 1101 -34.51 -59.76 -11.32
C LEU A 1101 -33.33 -60.43 -10.60
N ARG A 1102 -33.63 -61.30 -9.63
CA ARG A 1102 -32.64 -62.08 -8.88
C ARG A 1102 -31.82 -62.95 -9.82
N GLN A 1103 -32.47 -63.70 -10.71
CA GLN A 1103 -31.77 -64.54 -11.68
C GLN A 1103 -30.83 -63.74 -12.59
N ARG A 1104 -31.19 -62.50 -12.93
CA ARG A 1104 -30.43 -61.67 -13.87
C ARG A 1104 -29.22 -60.97 -13.26
N TYR A 1105 -29.26 -60.60 -11.98
CA TYR A 1105 -28.23 -59.74 -11.37
C TYR A 1105 -27.53 -60.31 -10.13
N LEU A 1106 -27.97 -61.45 -9.58
CA LEU A 1106 -27.37 -62.00 -8.36
C LEU A 1106 -25.87 -62.31 -8.54
N GLU A 1107 -25.49 -62.91 -9.68
CA GLU A 1107 -24.08 -63.20 -9.99
C GLU A 1107 -23.25 -61.92 -10.24
N THR A 1108 -23.86 -60.86 -10.81
CA THR A 1108 -23.16 -59.58 -11.06
C THR A 1108 -22.85 -58.78 -9.80
N LEU A 1109 -23.47 -59.11 -8.68
CA LEU A 1109 -23.22 -58.49 -7.38
C LEU A 1109 -22.29 -59.33 -6.50
N ASP A 1110 -21.80 -60.48 -6.97
CA ASP A 1110 -20.98 -61.39 -6.17
C ASP A 1110 -19.68 -60.70 -5.69
N GLY A 1111 -19.43 -60.75 -4.38
CA GLY A 1111 -18.28 -60.09 -3.75
C GLY A 1111 -18.40 -58.56 -3.59
N THR A 1112 -19.54 -57.96 -3.93
CA THR A 1112 -19.81 -56.53 -3.70
C THR A 1112 -20.48 -56.27 -2.35
N PRO A 1113 -20.37 -55.05 -1.78
CA PRO A 1113 -21.06 -54.69 -0.54
C PRO A 1113 -22.60 -54.75 -0.62
N PHE A 1114 -23.15 -54.87 -1.83
CA PHE A 1114 -24.58 -54.80 -2.14
C PHE A 1114 -25.25 -56.16 -2.24
N GLN A 1115 -24.46 -57.25 -2.32
CA GLN A 1115 -24.94 -58.61 -2.47
C GLN A 1115 -25.95 -59.01 -1.38
N ASP A 1116 -25.57 -58.81 -0.11
CA ASP A 1116 -26.39 -59.19 1.03
C ASP A 1116 -27.72 -58.43 1.09
N ALA A 1117 -27.71 -57.15 0.72
CA ALA A 1117 -28.91 -56.31 0.69
C ALA A 1117 -29.85 -56.73 -0.45
N PHE A 1118 -29.31 -57.00 -1.63
CA PHE A 1118 -30.08 -57.48 -2.78
C PHE A 1118 -30.64 -58.88 -2.53
N ASP A 1119 -29.87 -59.79 -1.96
CA ASP A 1119 -30.31 -61.14 -1.62
C ASP A 1119 -31.43 -61.13 -0.57
N LEU A 1120 -31.32 -60.25 0.44
CA LEU A 1120 -32.36 -60.09 1.45
C LEU A 1120 -33.71 -59.61 0.87
N VAL A 1121 -33.69 -58.64 -0.04
CA VAL A 1121 -34.90 -58.04 -0.63
C VAL A 1121 -35.55 -58.97 -1.68
N THR A 1122 -34.75 -59.85 -2.29
CA THR A 1122 -35.20 -60.77 -3.35
C THR A 1122 -35.44 -62.21 -2.89
N ALA A 1123 -35.18 -62.52 -1.62
CA ALA A 1123 -35.45 -63.84 -1.04
C ALA A 1123 -36.95 -64.15 -1.02
N THR A 1124 -37.34 -65.30 -1.56
CA THR A 1124 -38.71 -65.83 -1.49
C THR A 1124 -39.02 -66.33 -0.08
N PRO A 1125 -40.13 -65.89 0.56
CA PRO A 1125 -40.47 -66.33 1.91
C PRO A 1125 -40.95 -67.78 1.91
N GLU A 1126 -40.09 -68.72 2.32
CA GLU A 1126 -40.55 -70.06 2.67
C GLU A 1126 -41.36 -69.97 3.98
N SER A 1127 -42.68 -70.12 3.86
CA SER A 1127 -43.62 -70.30 4.98
C SER A 1127 -43.75 -69.14 5.98
N GLY A 1128 -44.43 -68.07 5.55
CA GLY A 1128 -45.54 -67.49 6.31
C GLY A 1128 -45.28 -66.87 7.68
N VAL A 1129 -44.26 -66.03 7.86
CA VAL A 1129 -44.34 -64.79 8.68
C VAL A 1129 -43.29 -63.83 8.12
N ILE A 1130 -43.73 -62.70 7.55
CA ILE A 1130 -42.82 -61.60 7.22
C ILE A 1130 -42.54 -60.87 8.53
N ASP A 1131 -41.29 -60.93 9.04
CA ASP A 1131 -40.86 -59.97 10.06
C ASP A 1131 -40.58 -58.62 9.36
N ILE A 1132 -41.68 -57.89 9.08
CA ILE A 1132 -41.70 -56.57 8.46
C ILE A 1132 -40.83 -55.58 9.27
N ALA A 1133 -40.62 -55.81 10.57
CA ALA A 1133 -39.78 -54.96 11.42
C ALA A 1133 -38.28 -55.16 11.15
N SER A 1134 -37.83 -56.40 10.85
CA SER A 1134 -36.44 -56.68 10.49
C SER A 1134 -36.04 -56.10 9.12
N VAL A 1135 -37.00 -56.04 8.19
CA VAL A 1135 -36.85 -55.44 6.86
C VAL A 1135 -36.87 -53.91 6.96
N GLY A 1136 -37.76 -53.32 7.76
CA GLY A 1136 -37.81 -51.86 7.97
C GLY A 1136 -36.58 -51.26 8.68
N GLY A 1137 -35.86 -52.05 9.48
CA GLY A 1137 -34.58 -51.66 10.11
C GLY A 1137 -33.40 -51.60 9.12
N LYS A 1138 -33.36 -52.52 8.14
CA LYS A 1138 -32.31 -52.59 7.12
C LYS A 1138 -32.63 -51.77 5.85
N ILE A 1139 -33.92 -51.56 5.52
CA ILE A 1139 -34.37 -50.61 4.49
C ILE A 1139 -33.95 -49.17 4.85
N ARG A 1140 -33.97 -48.79 6.13
CA ARG A 1140 -33.43 -47.49 6.58
C ARG A 1140 -31.91 -47.35 6.40
N GLN A 1141 -31.16 -48.46 6.34
CA GLN A 1141 -29.75 -48.44 5.95
C GLN A 1141 -29.55 -48.39 4.43
N ALA A 1142 -30.57 -48.76 3.64
CA ALA A 1142 -30.62 -48.65 2.18
C ALA A 1142 -31.30 -47.37 1.66
N GLU A 1143 -31.88 -46.51 2.53
CA GLU A 1143 -32.38 -45.16 2.20
C GLU A 1143 -31.23 -44.16 1.90
N LYS A 1144 -30.31 -44.54 1.01
CA LYS A 1144 -29.46 -43.61 0.26
C LYS A 1144 -29.95 -43.49 -1.18
N PHE A 1145 -31.26 -43.51 -1.39
CA PHE A 1145 -31.84 -43.01 -2.63
C PHE A 1145 -31.39 -41.54 -2.78
N ARG A 1146 -30.41 -41.28 -3.65
CA ARG A 1146 -29.98 -39.92 -3.95
C ARG A 1146 -31.14 -39.24 -4.68
N SER A 1147 -31.97 -38.53 -3.93
CA SER A 1147 -33.06 -37.74 -4.51
C SER A 1147 -32.52 -36.78 -5.57
N TYR A 1148 -33.34 -36.44 -6.54
CA TYR A 1148 -33.04 -35.50 -7.62
C TYR A 1148 -32.48 -34.19 -7.04
N LEU A 1149 -33.06 -33.71 -5.93
CA LEU A 1149 -32.58 -32.52 -5.22
C LEU A 1149 -31.23 -32.74 -4.52
N THR A 1150 -30.95 -33.94 -4.01
CA THR A 1150 -29.65 -34.29 -3.42
C THR A 1150 -28.57 -34.32 -4.50
N ALA A 1151 -28.81 -35.01 -5.61
CA ALA A 1151 -27.87 -35.05 -6.74
C ALA A 1151 -27.65 -33.67 -7.36
N TYR A 1152 -28.70 -32.85 -7.41
CA TYR A 1152 -28.61 -31.46 -7.86
C TYR A 1152 -27.84 -30.59 -6.86
N ARG A 1153 -28.05 -30.75 -5.55
CA ARG A 1153 -27.29 -30.05 -4.49
C ARG A 1153 -25.81 -30.44 -4.51
N ASP A 1154 -25.49 -31.70 -4.75
CA ASP A 1154 -24.12 -32.18 -4.84
C ASP A 1154 -23.44 -31.61 -6.10
N LYS A 1155 -24.14 -31.61 -7.25
CA LYS A 1155 -23.70 -30.85 -8.44
C LYS A 1155 -23.51 -29.36 -8.16
N LEU A 1156 -24.31 -28.75 -7.29
CA LEU A 1156 -24.16 -27.34 -6.89
C LEU A 1156 -22.99 -27.07 -5.94
N ARG A 1157 -22.53 -28.09 -5.22
CA ARG A 1157 -21.31 -27.99 -4.40
C ARG A 1157 -20.07 -28.12 -5.27
N GLU A 1158 -20.14 -28.93 -6.32
CA GLU A 1158 -19.05 -29.16 -7.27
C GLU A 1158 -18.99 -28.10 -8.38
N GLU A 1159 -20.14 -27.58 -8.83
CA GLU A 1159 -20.30 -26.58 -9.89
C GLU A 1159 -21.10 -25.37 -9.39
N ARG A 1160 -20.79 -24.15 -9.87
CA ARG A 1160 -21.55 -22.95 -9.48
C ARG A 1160 -22.99 -23.03 -10.00
N LEU A 1161 -23.97 -22.57 -9.21
CA LEU A 1161 -25.39 -22.37 -9.60
C LEU A 1161 -25.50 -21.57 -10.93
N SER A 1162 -24.54 -20.68 -11.19
CA SER A 1162 -24.36 -19.95 -12.44
C SER A 1162 -24.06 -20.80 -13.68
N ALA A 1163 -23.33 -21.90 -13.54
CA ALA A 1163 -22.85 -22.75 -14.65
C ALA A 1163 -23.93 -23.71 -15.21
N ILE A 1164 -25.04 -23.89 -14.48
CA ILE A 1164 -26.05 -24.90 -14.84
C ILE A 1164 -26.99 -24.44 -15.99
N ASN A 1165 -27.00 -23.14 -16.33
CA ASN A 1165 -27.98 -22.52 -17.26
C ASN A 1165 -27.41 -21.79 -18.48
#